data_AF-A0A9C9W3G5-F1
#
_entry.id   AF-A0A9C9W3G5-F1
#
_cell.length_a   1.000
_cell.length_b   1.000
_cell.length_c   1.000
_cell.angle_alpha   90.00
_cell.angle_beta   90.00
_cell.angle_gamma   90.00
#
_symmetry.space_group_name_H-M   'P 1'
#
loop_
_entity.id
_entity.type
_entity.pdbx_description
1 polymer ?
#
loop_
_entity_poly.entity_id
_entity_poly.type
_entity_poly.pdbx_seq_one_letter_code
_entity_poly.pdbx_strand_id
1 'polypeptide(L)'
;GGRFGQHDGDSVDVETAAAVGFSSTLWLERPELSIRVVDLSAKLDAGAVPALLRAELESDAQLSIAGYDERMRRHALCSKVLHPDGYAPRNIAWSGRDVVLVTGGAKGITAECALALATQTGARFALVGSSDLNEELDSNSEIRRNLERFEYAGVQHKYYSCDITDPDAVSRLVASVKEELGPVTAVIHGAGVNRPRPAGQVSADEALREVAPKLMGAVNLCKALKHDPPRMILAMSSIIGITGMRGNAWYAFSNEALDLTLRRFAVRHPDTSVVSLAYSVWGEVGMGHRLGVVKNLEQTGVGAIPTEEGVKRFLHHMNADSGYKQVVIAGRLGGLPTWRLLRGRPVSTEDMRFVETVVDIEPGVEMTAGCTLTTERDLYLRDHDFHGSFLFPTVFGLEAMAQAACALTGHDPATIIGFEAVSLQRPVVVGEGNGTAIRLNAFAMERDERGVQRVRVGLRAEQTGFGQDHFSATVLFGRPEAGPVRPAVPREHRLALDPQADLYGKVLFQGPLFQRLESVYALGDDHVVFGGESRETLFDGENGFAAGEGGSLLVGDPFFRDVLLQSVQIPLVPEVVLPIGIGAIEIYSDPLYENGRRIATATLKSHHDREYSWDIVVTNDGGRVVEVLRDYRVKVLEGYQVEPGRIPALKSSDAPAEDFAGQVAAMPAALVDDAPLVRVYDAPGLHALLKEDRHVRERPMIDETAKAWLHHHDRVEEVPDLVWESSGKPRFRGRDAGDMDLSLAHDDRFCLCVVGKGPLGCDIEPVTHRTLAEWSALLSDTRMTMLEVLERRGDDTDTAGTRLWCAVEAARKAFSGHDPQLELAGRVEGAIVFDARHGGRTVSVVTGRFEIGSHRPRVVALAMAVDGDSAPAAEPVSPAHAGAAGDAFYLEEHASRMVHDPALDQEVFEYIFQPTFKESANLGRTIIYTSYLLWIGKVRELFMAEIGRKLVKQISSGEWG
;
A
#
# COMPACT_ATOMS: atom_id res chain seq x y z
N GLY A 1 41.66 -16.31 22.31
CA GLY A 1 41.80 -14.95 22.88
C GLY A 1 42.16 -13.98 21.78
N GLY A 2 42.00 -12.68 22.01
CA GLY A 2 42.20 -11.62 21.01
C GLY A 2 40.98 -11.28 20.15
N ARG A 3 39.83 -11.92 20.39
CA ARG A 3 38.58 -11.79 19.63
C ARG A 3 37.33 -11.99 20.49
N PHE A 4 37.43 -11.79 21.79
CA PHE A 4 36.35 -11.92 22.78
C PHE A 4 35.61 -13.26 22.75
N GLY A 5 36.32 -14.35 22.42
CA GLY A 5 35.70 -15.68 22.26
C GLY A 5 34.77 -15.82 21.04
N GLN A 6 34.90 -14.94 20.04
CA GLN A 6 34.06 -14.93 18.82
C GLN A 6 34.62 -15.79 17.66
N HIS A 7 35.79 -16.41 17.80
CA HIS A 7 36.34 -17.30 16.76
C HIS A 7 36.05 -18.77 17.08
N ASP A 8 35.46 -19.50 16.13
CA ASP A 8 35.24 -20.94 16.22
C ASP A 8 36.58 -21.68 16.43
N GLY A 9 36.63 -22.55 17.44
CA GLY A 9 37.78 -23.41 17.76
C GLY A 9 38.70 -22.92 18.88
N ASP A 10 38.53 -21.69 19.39
CA ASP A 10 39.31 -21.20 20.53
C ASP A 10 38.80 -21.76 21.86
N SER A 11 39.71 -22.09 22.78
CA SER A 11 39.32 -22.37 24.17
C SER A 11 38.87 -21.07 24.83
N VAL A 12 37.55 -20.90 24.97
CA VAL A 12 36.95 -19.78 25.70
C VAL A 12 37.10 -20.03 27.19
N ASP A 13 37.79 -19.13 27.92
CA ASP A 13 37.84 -19.17 29.37
C ASP A 13 37.12 -17.98 30.00
N VAL A 14 36.01 -18.29 30.66
CA VAL A 14 35.07 -17.31 31.23
C VAL A 14 35.77 -16.42 32.26
N GLU A 15 36.73 -16.98 33.00
CA GLU A 15 37.51 -16.28 34.03
C GLU A 15 38.36 -15.13 33.47
N THR A 16 38.66 -15.18 32.16
CA THR A 16 39.56 -14.21 31.50
C THR A 16 38.86 -13.32 30.46
N ALA A 17 37.69 -13.73 29.96
CA ALA A 17 37.04 -13.08 28.83
C ALA A 17 35.77 -12.28 29.18
N ALA A 18 35.14 -12.51 30.35
CA ALA A 18 33.89 -11.86 30.75
C ALA A 18 34.14 -10.52 31.47
N ALA A 19 34.46 -9.48 30.70
CA ALA A 19 34.80 -8.15 31.25
C ALA A 19 34.10 -6.99 30.54
N VAL A 20 33.49 -7.20 29.38
CA VAL A 20 32.91 -6.13 28.55
C VAL A 20 31.66 -5.54 29.19
N GLY A 21 30.69 -6.36 29.57
CA GLY A 21 29.42 -5.89 30.13
C GLY A 21 29.59 -5.24 31.51
N PHE A 22 30.46 -5.80 32.36
CA PHE A 22 30.78 -5.24 33.67
C PHE A 22 31.47 -3.88 33.53
N SER A 23 32.55 -3.80 32.75
CA SER A 23 33.30 -2.57 32.50
C SER A 23 32.46 -1.48 31.85
N SER A 24 31.60 -1.85 30.91
CA SER A 24 30.65 -0.92 30.28
C SER A 24 29.66 -0.34 31.28
N THR A 25 29.19 -1.15 32.23
CA THR A 25 28.35 -0.66 33.34
C THR A 25 29.13 0.26 34.27
N LEU A 26 30.36 -0.10 34.64
CA LEU A 26 31.19 0.71 35.51
C LEU A 26 31.47 2.08 34.89
N TRP A 27 31.72 2.14 33.58
CA TRP A 27 31.86 3.40 32.84
C TRP A 27 30.58 4.25 32.90
N LEU A 28 29.40 3.64 32.74
CA LEU A 28 28.13 4.35 32.86
C LEU A 28 27.89 4.91 34.28
N GLU A 29 28.31 4.19 35.32
CA GLU A 29 28.19 4.61 36.73
C GLU A 29 29.25 5.64 37.14
N ARG A 30 30.44 5.58 36.55
CA ARG A 30 31.62 6.38 36.90
C ARG A 30 32.22 7.00 35.62
N PRO A 31 31.52 7.95 34.97
CA PRO A 31 31.94 8.52 33.69
C PRO A 31 33.26 9.31 33.75
N GLU A 32 33.74 9.63 34.95
CA GLU A 32 35.05 10.24 35.19
C GLU A 32 36.23 9.25 35.07
N LEU A 33 35.95 7.94 35.01
CA LEU A 33 36.98 6.91 34.83
C LEU A 33 37.18 6.61 33.34
N SER A 34 38.45 6.59 32.93
CA SER A 34 38.83 6.01 31.64
C SER A 34 39.05 4.51 31.79
N ILE A 35 38.24 3.70 31.09
CA ILE A 35 38.22 2.24 31.21
C ILE A 35 38.75 1.59 29.93
N ARG A 36 39.60 0.56 30.09
CA ARG A 36 40.17 -0.24 29.00
C ARG A 36 39.88 -1.72 29.23
N VAL A 37 39.28 -2.37 28.25
CA VAL A 37 39.15 -3.84 28.19
C VAL A 37 39.97 -4.32 27.00
N VAL A 38 41.05 -5.06 27.28
CA VAL A 38 41.97 -5.54 26.26
C VAL A 38 42.01 -7.07 26.30
N ASP A 39 41.44 -7.71 25.27
CA ASP A 39 41.54 -9.15 25.07
C ASP A 39 42.76 -9.46 24.20
N LEU A 40 43.67 -10.30 24.70
CA LEU A 40 44.92 -10.63 24.01
C LEU A 40 44.92 -12.11 23.63
N SER A 41 45.35 -12.42 22.39
CA SER A 41 45.62 -13.80 22.03
C SER A 41 46.74 -14.38 22.90
N ALA A 42 46.52 -15.57 23.47
CA ALA A 42 47.55 -16.30 24.21
C ALA A 42 48.76 -16.70 23.33
N LYS A 43 48.65 -16.56 22.01
CA LYS A 43 49.72 -16.80 21.04
C LYS A 43 50.52 -15.54 20.67
N LEU A 44 50.19 -14.38 21.23
CA LEU A 44 50.95 -13.14 21.00
C LEU A 44 52.36 -13.25 21.57
N ASP A 45 53.32 -12.62 20.90
CA ASP A 45 54.66 -12.41 21.46
C ASP A 45 54.57 -11.49 22.68
N ALA A 46 55.13 -11.95 23.81
CA ALA A 46 55.14 -11.20 25.06
C ALA A 46 55.88 -9.86 24.91
N GLY A 47 56.87 -9.76 24.01
CA GLY A 47 57.59 -8.52 23.71
C GLY A 47 56.72 -7.42 23.08
N ALA A 48 55.63 -7.80 22.39
CA ALA A 48 54.74 -6.85 21.73
C ALA A 48 53.66 -6.27 22.68
N VAL A 49 53.29 -6.99 23.73
CA VAL A 49 52.19 -6.63 24.64
C VAL A 49 52.33 -5.22 25.26
N PRO A 50 53.50 -4.78 25.77
CA PRO A 50 53.63 -3.43 26.34
C PRO A 50 53.30 -2.30 25.37
N ALA A 51 53.64 -2.46 24.08
CA ALA A 51 53.34 -1.45 23.06
C ALA A 51 51.84 -1.37 22.77
N LEU A 52 51.15 -2.52 22.70
CA LEU A 52 49.70 -2.58 22.51
C LEU A 52 48.94 -1.95 23.69
N LEU A 53 49.33 -2.30 24.92
CA LEU A 53 48.72 -1.72 26.13
C LEU A 53 48.95 -0.21 26.22
N ARG A 54 50.16 0.26 25.88
CA ARG A 54 50.45 1.69 25.80
C ARG A 54 49.52 2.39 24.81
N ALA A 55 49.34 1.84 23.61
CA ALA A 55 48.47 2.43 22.60
C ALA A 55 47.01 2.55 23.06
N GLU A 56 46.50 1.55 23.78
CA GLU A 56 45.15 1.65 24.37
C GLU A 56 45.09 2.66 25.51
N LEU A 57 46.10 2.72 26.39
CA LEU A 57 46.15 3.67 27.51
C LEU A 57 46.29 5.12 27.05
N GLU A 58 47.01 5.38 25.96
CA GLU A 58 47.20 6.70 25.35
C GLU A 58 46.00 7.16 24.50
N SER A 59 44.99 6.30 24.29
CA SER A 59 43.77 6.67 23.59
C SER A 59 42.94 7.70 24.37
N ASP A 60 42.39 8.70 23.69
CA ASP A 60 41.47 9.69 24.26
C ASP A 60 40.05 9.14 24.56
N ALA A 61 39.75 7.90 24.16
CA ALA A 61 38.45 7.30 24.40
C ALA A 61 38.19 7.11 25.91
N GLN A 62 37.00 7.45 26.42
CA GLN A 62 36.68 7.18 27.83
C GLN A 62 36.43 5.69 28.11
N LEU A 63 35.90 4.96 27.13
CA LEU A 63 35.78 3.51 27.15
C LEU A 63 36.40 2.94 25.87
N SER A 64 37.37 2.04 26.01
CA SER A 64 37.93 1.27 24.89
C SER A 64 37.80 -0.22 25.15
N ILE A 65 37.29 -0.94 24.16
CA ILE A 65 37.17 -2.40 24.15
C ILE A 65 37.89 -2.90 22.89
N ALA A 66 39.01 -3.59 23.07
CA ALA A 66 39.91 -3.99 21.99
C ALA A 66 40.37 -5.44 22.13
N GLY A 67 40.28 -6.21 21.05
CA GLY A 67 40.88 -7.54 20.93
C GLY A 67 42.13 -7.49 20.06
N TYR A 68 43.23 -8.10 20.46
CA TYR A 68 44.42 -8.23 19.62
C TYR A 68 44.68 -9.70 19.27
N ASP A 69 44.58 -10.03 17.99
CA ASP A 69 44.86 -11.39 17.52
C ASP A 69 46.37 -11.70 17.48
N GLU A 70 46.72 -12.94 17.16
CA GLU A 70 48.11 -13.42 17.07
C GLU A 70 49.00 -12.64 16.07
N ARG A 71 48.40 -11.83 15.19
CA ARG A 71 49.10 -10.97 14.21
C ARG A 71 49.13 -9.50 14.63
N MET A 72 48.84 -9.21 15.90
CA MET A 72 48.72 -7.85 16.46
C MET A 72 47.64 -6.99 15.77
N ARG A 73 46.66 -7.61 15.09
CA ARG A 73 45.55 -6.85 14.51
C ARG A 73 44.55 -6.54 15.61
N ARG A 74 44.21 -5.26 15.71
CA ARG A 74 43.16 -4.76 16.61
C ARG A 74 41.78 -5.06 16.04
N HIS A 75 40.95 -5.74 16.82
CA HIS A 75 39.56 -6.08 16.55
C HIS A 75 38.65 -5.34 17.54
N ALA A 76 37.48 -4.92 17.07
CA ALA A 76 36.43 -4.35 17.89
C ALA A 76 35.13 -5.14 17.67
N LEU A 77 34.26 -5.18 18.67
CA LEU A 77 32.92 -5.73 18.54
C LEU A 77 32.09 -4.79 17.66
N CYS A 78 31.38 -5.35 16.68
CA CYS A 78 30.57 -4.61 15.73
C CYS A 78 29.24 -5.33 15.54
N SER A 79 28.14 -4.60 15.62
CA SER A 79 26.80 -5.12 15.34
C SER A 79 26.64 -5.35 13.84
N LYS A 80 25.86 -6.37 13.50
CA LYS A 80 25.44 -6.65 12.14
C LYS A 80 23.96 -7.00 12.15
N VAL A 81 23.18 -6.30 11.34
CA VAL A 81 21.76 -6.62 11.14
C VAL A 81 21.64 -8.00 10.49
N LEU A 82 20.74 -8.81 11.01
CA LEU A 82 20.45 -10.16 10.52
C LEU A 82 19.07 -10.16 9.88
N HIS A 83 18.95 -10.80 8.72
CA HIS A 83 17.68 -10.98 8.02
C HIS A 83 17.27 -12.46 8.07
N PRO A 84 16.02 -12.80 8.45
CA PRO A 84 15.59 -14.19 8.61
C PRO A 84 15.63 -15.04 7.33
N ASP A 85 15.49 -14.43 6.15
CA ASP A 85 15.62 -15.08 4.83
C ASP A 85 17.01 -15.72 4.62
N GLY A 86 18.03 -15.20 5.30
CA GLY A 86 19.39 -15.74 5.27
C GLY A 86 19.65 -16.86 6.28
N TYR A 87 18.68 -17.27 7.10
CA TYR A 87 18.89 -18.29 8.12
C TYR A 87 18.84 -19.69 7.50
N ALA A 88 19.85 -20.52 7.78
CA ALA A 88 19.86 -21.90 7.34
C ALA A 88 18.89 -22.73 8.19
N PRO A 89 18.02 -23.57 7.62
CA PRO A 89 17.18 -24.48 8.42
C PRO A 89 18.04 -25.37 9.31
N ARG A 90 17.65 -25.54 10.58
CA ARG A 90 18.35 -26.47 11.47
C ARG A 90 17.98 -27.90 11.09
N ASN A 91 18.96 -28.80 11.13
CA ASN A 91 18.72 -30.23 11.00
C ASN A 91 18.21 -30.83 12.32
N ILE A 92 17.14 -30.27 12.87
CA ILE A 92 16.47 -30.74 14.09
C ILE A 92 14.98 -30.93 13.77
N ALA A 93 14.55 -32.17 13.67
CA ALA A 93 13.14 -32.52 13.58
C ALA A 93 12.62 -32.82 15.00
N TRP A 94 11.68 -32.00 15.48
CA TRP A 94 11.06 -32.20 16.78
C TRP A 94 9.91 -33.20 16.70
N SER A 95 9.72 -33.96 17.78
CA SER A 95 8.69 -34.97 17.92
C SER A 95 8.29 -35.14 19.39
N GLY A 96 7.19 -35.86 19.65
CA GLY A 96 6.77 -36.22 21.01
C GLY A 96 7.72 -37.17 21.76
N ARG A 97 8.87 -37.55 21.18
CA ARG A 97 9.94 -38.28 21.88
C ARG A 97 11.02 -37.35 22.43
N ASP A 98 11.08 -36.12 21.93
CA ASP A 98 12.07 -35.14 22.32
C ASP A 98 11.68 -34.49 23.64
N VAL A 99 12.67 -34.29 24.50
CA VAL A 99 12.50 -33.62 25.79
C VAL A 99 13.27 -32.32 25.79
N VAL A 100 12.58 -31.22 26.10
CA VAL A 100 13.13 -29.88 26.25
C VAL A 100 13.14 -29.52 27.74
N LEU A 101 14.32 -29.36 28.32
CA LEU A 101 14.50 -28.90 29.70
C LEU A 101 14.56 -27.37 29.74
N VAL A 102 13.63 -26.74 30.46
CA VAL A 102 13.46 -25.28 30.48
C VAL A 102 13.63 -24.73 31.89
N THR A 103 14.79 -24.16 32.20
CA THR A 103 14.99 -23.48 33.49
C THR A 103 14.37 -22.09 33.50
N GLY A 104 13.73 -21.71 34.61
CA GLY A 104 12.88 -20.52 34.64
C GLY A 104 11.62 -20.67 33.78
N GLY A 105 11.28 -21.89 33.36
CA GLY A 105 10.26 -22.16 32.33
C GLY A 105 8.82 -21.91 32.74
N ALA A 106 8.55 -21.61 34.02
CA ALA A 106 7.20 -21.38 34.53
C ALA A 106 6.86 -19.89 34.76
N LYS A 107 7.77 -18.95 34.47
CA LYS A 107 7.54 -17.50 34.66
C LYS A 107 8.10 -16.65 33.51
N GLY A 108 7.49 -15.49 33.30
CA GLY A 108 7.97 -14.44 32.40
C GLY A 108 8.18 -14.89 30.96
N ILE A 109 9.15 -14.25 30.27
CA ILE A 109 9.42 -14.45 28.84
C ILE A 109 9.76 -15.90 28.48
N THR A 110 10.40 -16.64 29.40
CA THR A 110 10.79 -18.03 29.17
C THR A 110 9.57 -18.94 29.08
N ALA A 111 8.54 -18.68 29.90
CA ALA A 111 7.29 -19.44 29.85
C ALA A 111 6.54 -19.20 28.53
N GLU A 112 6.49 -17.94 28.06
CA GLU A 112 5.88 -17.61 26.76
C GLU A 112 6.59 -18.33 25.61
N CYS A 113 7.93 -18.28 25.58
CA CYS A 113 8.74 -18.95 24.57
C CYS A 113 8.58 -20.48 24.62
N ALA A 114 8.57 -21.06 25.83
CA ALA A 114 8.41 -22.50 26.01
C ALA A 114 7.03 -22.98 25.59
N LEU A 115 5.97 -22.25 25.93
CA LEU A 115 4.59 -22.60 25.52
C LEU A 115 4.44 -22.56 24.00
N ALA A 116 4.96 -21.51 23.36
CA ALA A 116 4.89 -21.37 21.90
C ALA A 116 5.64 -22.50 21.19
N LEU A 117 6.86 -22.83 21.64
CA LEU A 117 7.63 -23.94 21.08
C LEU A 117 6.93 -25.28 21.30
N ALA A 118 6.38 -25.49 22.49
CA ALA A 118 5.69 -26.73 22.82
C ALA A 118 4.48 -26.96 21.91
N THR A 119 3.71 -25.91 21.66
CA THR A 119 2.54 -25.93 20.77
C THR A 119 2.94 -26.22 19.33
N GLN A 120 4.10 -25.73 18.86
CA GLN A 120 4.58 -25.96 17.49
C GLN A 120 5.18 -27.35 17.28
N THR A 121 5.80 -27.94 18.32
CA THR A 121 6.66 -29.13 18.17
C THR A 121 6.05 -30.42 18.70
N GLY A 122 5.11 -30.33 19.64
CA GLY A 122 4.58 -31.50 20.36
C GLY A 122 5.62 -32.22 21.24
N ALA A 123 6.79 -31.64 21.45
CA ALA A 123 7.83 -32.18 22.33
C ALA A 123 7.38 -32.15 23.81
N ARG A 124 8.08 -32.90 24.65
CA ARG A 124 7.83 -32.95 26.10
C ARG A 124 8.65 -31.88 26.82
N PHE A 125 8.06 -31.20 27.79
CA PHE A 125 8.68 -30.06 28.47
C PHE A 125 8.92 -30.36 29.95
N ALA A 126 10.19 -30.35 30.36
CA ALA A 126 10.59 -30.32 31.77
C ALA A 126 10.75 -28.86 32.20
N LEU A 127 9.72 -28.28 32.80
CA LEU A 127 9.72 -26.91 33.30
C LEU A 127 10.38 -26.89 34.68
N VAL A 128 11.44 -26.10 34.84
CA VAL A 128 12.26 -26.11 36.07
C VAL A 128 12.24 -24.73 36.73
N GLY A 129 11.98 -24.69 38.04
CA GLY A 129 12.03 -23.48 38.85
C GLY A 129 12.48 -23.78 40.28
N SER A 130 12.85 -22.75 41.04
CA SER A 130 13.29 -22.92 42.44
C SER A 130 12.14 -22.99 43.45
N SER A 131 10.91 -22.70 43.02
CA SER A 131 9.73 -22.73 43.90
C SER A 131 9.18 -24.16 43.99
N ASP A 132 8.89 -24.62 45.21
CA ASP A 132 8.10 -25.85 45.41
C ASP A 132 6.62 -25.58 45.08
N LEU A 133 5.94 -26.56 44.47
CA LEU A 133 4.50 -26.46 44.19
C LEU A 133 3.65 -26.78 45.44
N ASN A 134 4.21 -27.54 46.38
CA ASN A 134 3.51 -28.04 47.56
C ASN A 134 3.60 -27.10 48.76
N GLU A 135 4.64 -26.27 48.81
CA GLU A 135 4.83 -25.27 49.86
C GLU A 135 4.76 -23.87 49.21
N GLU A 136 3.82 -23.03 49.66
CA GLU A 136 3.79 -21.56 49.44
C GLU A 136 3.28 -20.97 48.10
N LEU A 137 2.77 -21.74 47.13
CA LEU A 137 2.17 -21.11 45.95
C LEU A 137 0.66 -20.87 46.10
N ASP A 138 0.29 -19.60 46.31
CA ASP A 138 -1.08 -19.09 46.14
C ASP A 138 -1.69 -19.65 44.83
N SER A 139 -2.98 -20.00 44.91
CA SER A 139 -3.82 -20.36 43.77
C SER A 139 -3.66 -19.41 42.58
N ASN A 140 -3.45 -18.12 42.82
CA ASN A 140 -3.26 -17.09 41.79
C ASN A 140 -1.80 -16.87 41.36
N SER A 141 -0.86 -17.72 41.78
CA SER A 141 0.54 -17.57 41.41
C SER A 141 0.77 -17.68 39.89
N GLU A 142 1.70 -16.87 39.37
CA GLU A 142 2.10 -16.88 37.95
C GLU A 142 2.47 -18.28 37.45
N ILE A 143 3.10 -19.10 38.32
CA ILE A 143 3.48 -20.49 38.01
C ILE A 143 2.23 -21.33 37.72
N ARG A 144 1.26 -21.37 38.64
CA ARG A 144 0.04 -22.19 38.48
C ARG A 144 -0.73 -21.80 37.22
N ARG A 145 -0.93 -20.49 37.00
CA ARG A 145 -1.58 -19.96 35.79
C ARG A 145 -0.85 -20.39 34.51
N ASN A 146 0.49 -20.37 34.50
CA ASN A 146 1.23 -20.82 33.34
C ASN A 146 1.13 -22.34 33.15
N LEU A 147 1.20 -23.15 34.21
CA LEU A 147 1.00 -24.60 34.10
C LEU A 147 -0.40 -24.94 33.57
N GLU A 148 -1.44 -24.23 34.01
CA GLU A 148 -2.80 -24.35 33.47
C GLU A 148 -2.87 -23.99 31.97
N ARG A 149 -2.12 -22.98 31.52
CA ARG A 149 -2.02 -22.63 30.10
C ARG A 149 -1.36 -23.75 29.28
N PHE A 150 -0.32 -24.38 29.82
CA PHE A 150 0.33 -25.52 29.16
C PHE A 150 -0.63 -26.72 29.07
N GLU A 151 -1.36 -27.01 30.15
CA GLU A 151 -2.37 -28.07 30.17
C GLU A 151 -3.50 -27.80 29.17
N TYR A 152 -4.05 -26.58 29.17
CA TYR A 152 -5.11 -26.16 28.24
C TYR A 152 -4.67 -26.25 26.78
N ALA A 153 -3.40 -25.95 26.48
CA ALA A 153 -2.82 -26.11 25.15
C ALA A 153 -2.51 -27.57 24.77
N GLY A 154 -2.78 -28.54 25.66
CA GLY A 154 -2.52 -29.96 25.42
C GLY A 154 -1.03 -30.33 25.40
N VAL A 155 -0.17 -29.51 26.02
CA VAL A 155 1.27 -29.73 26.03
C VAL A 155 1.65 -30.80 27.04
N GLN A 156 2.43 -31.79 26.61
CA GLN A 156 3.06 -32.75 27.52
C GLN A 156 4.16 -32.06 28.34
N HIS A 157 3.86 -31.74 29.59
CA HIS A 157 4.81 -31.03 30.46
C HIS A 157 4.83 -31.60 31.88
N LYS A 158 5.94 -31.38 32.58
CA LYS A 158 6.06 -31.60 34.03
C LYS A 158 6.90 -30.51 34.66
N TYR A 159 6.49 -30.04 35.83
CA TYR A 159 7.25 -29.07 36.62
C TYR A 159 8.17 -29.78 37.62
N TYR A 160 9.40 -29.29 37.75
CA TYR A 160 10.40 -29.75 38.70
C TYR A 160 10.89 -28.59 39.55
N SER A 161 10.82 -28.75 40.88
CA SER A 161 11.48 -27.84 41.82
C SER A 161 12.97 -28.22 41.92
N CYS A 162 13.84 -27.29 41.56
CA CYS A 162 15.29 -27.47 41.63
C CYS A 162 15.99 -26.11 41.77
N ASP A 163 16.84 -25.98 42.78
CA ASP A 163 17.86 -24.93 42.78
C ASP A 163 18.95 -25.32 41.78
N ILE A 164 18.98 -24.65 40.64
CA ILE A 164 19.94 -24.96 39.57
C ILE A 164 21.39 -24.55 39.92
N THR A 165 21.60 -23.83 41.04
CA THR A 165 22.93 -23.44 41.52
C THR A 165 23.63 -24.58 42.26
N ASP A 166 22.88 -25.58 42.76
CA ASP A 166 23.40 -26.79 43.38
C ASP A 166 23.71 -27.87 42.31
N PRO A 167 24.98 -28.25 42.11
CA PRO A 167 25.37 -29.25 41.10
C PRO A 167 24.79 -30.64 41.37
N ASP A 168 24.59 -31.03 42.62
CA ASP A 168 24.03 -32.34 42.98
C ASP A 168 22.53 -32.36 42.74
N ALA A 169 21.83 -31.26 43.03
CA ALA A 169 20.42 -31.09 42.68
C ALA A 169 20.19 -31.14 41.17
N VAL A 170 21.02 -30.47 40.38
CA VAL A 170 20.94 -30.51 38.91
C VAL A 170 21.19 -31.92 38.38
N SER A 171 22.13 -32.66 38.96
CA SER A 171 22.39 -34.05 38.56
C SER A 171 21.19 -34.96 38.83
N ARG A 172 20.53 -34.81 39.99
CA ARG A 172 19.27 -35.52 40.32
C ARG A 172 18.12 -35.11 39.41
N LEU A 173 18.00 -33.82 39.09
CA LEU A 173 17.01 -33.30 38.16
C LEU A 173 17.14 -33.96 36.79
N VAL A 174 18.34 -33.95 36.20
CA VAL A 174 18.57 -34.55 34.86
C VAL A 174 18.27 -36.04 34.87
N ALA A 175 18.64 -36.76 35.93
CA ALA A 175 18.30 -38.18 36.08
C ALA A 175 16.78 -38.40 36.14
N SER A 176 16.06 -37.60 36.93
CA SER A 176 14.60 -37.69 37.09
C SER A 176 13.87 -37.37 35.79
N VAL A 177 14.29 -36.32 35.07
CA VAL A 177 13.75 -35.98 33.75
C VAL A 177 13.97 -37.12 32.77
N LYS A 178 15.16 -37.74 32.78
CA LYS A 178 15.49 -38.87 31.92
C LYS A 178 14.61 -40.09 32.18
N GLU A 179 14.33 -40.37 33.45
CA GLU A 179 13.47 -41.48 33.87
C GLU A 179 12.00 -41.26 33.49
N GLU A 180 11.48 -40.05 33.71
CA GLU A 180 10.04 -39.78 33.62
C GLU A 180 9.60 -39.32 32.23
N LEU A 181 10.42 -38.53 31.52
CA LEU A 181 10.08 -37.93 30.24
C LEU A 181 10.92 -38.46 29.08
N GLY A 182 12.17 -38.86 29.34
CA GLY A 182 13.13 -39.32 28.35
C GLY A 182 14.42 -38.47 28.30
N PRO A 183 15.41 -38.84 27.47
CA PRO A 183 16.68 -38.13 27.40
C PRO A 183 16.50 -36.65 27.02
N VAL A 184 17.28 -35.77 27.67
CA VAL A 184 17.22 -34.32 27.40
C VAL A 184 17.82 -34.03 26.03
N THR A 185 16.96 -33.76 25.06
CA THR A 185 17.36 -33.47 23.68
C THR A 185 17.65 -32.00 23.42
N ALA A 186 17.10 -31.11 24.25
CA ALA A 186 17.33 -29.67 24.17
C ALA A 186 17.22 -29.00 25.53
N VAL A 187 17.90 -27.85 25.68
CA VAL A 187 17.85 -27.02 26.89
C VAL A 187 17.51 -25.58 26.53
N ILE A 188 16.55 -24.99 27.25
CA ILE A 188 16.29 -23.55 27.27
C ILE A 188 16.68 -23.02 28.65
N HIS A 189 17.74 -22.23 28.71
CA HIS A 189 18.23 -21.67 29.96
C HIS A 189 17.71 -20.24 30.16
N GLY A 190 16.56 -20.11 30.83
CA GLY A 190 15.95 -18.84 31.20
C GLY A 190 16.01 -18.46 32.67
N ALA A 191 16.71 -19.23 33.52
CA ALA A 191 16.87 -18.87 34.92
C ALA A 191 17.73 -17.60 35.08
N GLY A 192 17.34 -16.77 36.03
CA GLY A 192 18.04 -15.52 36.29
C GLY A 192 17.26 -14.61 37.23
N VAL A 193 18.00 -13.76 37.91
CA VAL A 193 17.46 -12.68 38.75
C VAL A 193 18.15 -11.39 38.33
N ASN A 194 17.44 -10.26 38.46
CA ASN A 194 18.03 -8.96 38.28
C ASN A 194 17.68 -8.06 39.47
N ARG A 195 18.70 -7.47 40.11
CA ARG A 195 18.58 -6.57 41.25
C ARG A 195 19.46 -5.34 41.00
N PRO A 196 18.95 -4.32 40.29
CA PRO A 196 19.75 -3.17 39.92
C PRO A 196 20.26 -2.38 41.14
N ARG A 197 21.58 -2.20 41.26
CA ARG A 197 22.27 -1.36 42.24
C ARG A 197 23.72 -1.07 41.81
N PRO A 198 24.28 0.11 42.15
CA PRO A 198 25.64 0.46 41.77
C PRO A 198 26.66 -0.60 42.16
N ALA A 199 27.64 -0.88 41.29
CA ALA A 199 28.59 -1.97 41.47
C ALA A 199 29.33 -1.90 42.83
N GLY A 200 29.67 -0.69 43.27
CA GLY A 200 30.35 -0.44 44.55
C GLY A 200 29.49 -0.65 45.81
N GLN A 201 28.19 -0.90 45.66
CA GLN A 201 27.26 -1.18 46.76
C GLN A 201 26.91 -2.67 46.87
N VAL A 202 27.61 -3.52 46.12
CA VAL A 202 27.37 -4.97 46.07
C VAL A 202 28.52 -5.68 46.74
N SER A 203 28.24 -6.41 47.83
CA SER A 203 29.23 -7.31 48.43
C SER A 203 29.51 -8.50 47.51
N ALA A 204 30.68 -9.14 47.67
CA ALA A 204 31.05 -10.32 46.89
C ALA A 204 30.02 -11.47 47.02
N ASP A 205 29.51 -11.71 48.23
CA ASP A 205 28.51 -12.77 48.48
C ASP A 205 27.17 -12.48 47.79
N GLU A 206 26.77 -11.22 47.69
CA GLU A 206 25.56 -10.87 46.96
C GLU A 206 25.79 -10.90 45.46
N ALA A 207 26.96 -10.46 44.97
CA ALA A 207 27.34 -10.61 43.57
C ALA A 207 27.27 -12.08 43.12
N LEU A 208 27.85 -12.98 43.91
CA LEU A 208 27.81 -14.43 43.66
C LEU A 208 26.36 -14.94 43.63
N ARG A 209 25.53 -14.54 44.59
CA ARG A 209 24.10 -14.92 44.63
C ARG A 209 23.30 -14.39 43.43
N GLU A 210 23.60 -13.20 42.95
CA GLU A 210 22.93 -12.59 41.78
C GLU A 210 23.34 -13.26 40.47
N VAL A 211 24.63 -13.60 40.33
CA VAL A 211 25.19 -14.23 39.12
C VAL A 211 24.86 -15.72 39.04
N ALA A 212 24.80 -16.42 40.18
CA ALA A 212 24.73 -17.88 40.25
C ALA A 212 23.57 -18.50 39.45
N PRO A 213 22.31 -18.01 39.53
CA PRO A 213 21.22 -18.67 38.82
C PRO A 213 21.39 -18.72 37.30
N LYS A 214 22.05 -17.70 36.73
CA LYS A 214 22.26 -17.57 35.29
C LYS A 214 23.58 -18.20 34.83
N LEU A 215 24.67 -17.99 35.57
CA LEU A 215 25.98 -18.52 35.20
C LEU A 215 26.20 -19.94 35.74
N MET A 216 26.14 -20.10 37.07
CA MET A 216 26.38 -21.40 37.70
C MET A 216 25.32 -22.43 37.31
N GLY A 217 24.07 -21.99 37.12
CA GLY A 217 23.00 -22.81 36.55
C GLY A 217 23.38 -23.44 35.20
N ALA A 218 23.85 -22.63 34.25
CA ALA A 218 24.33 -23.11 32.96
C ALA A 218 25.56 -24.01 33.10
N VAL A 219 26.53 -23.66 33.95
CA VAL A 219 27.71 -24.50 34.22
C VAL A 219 27.31 -25.88 34.75
N ASN A 220 26.38 -25.94 35.69
CA ASN A 220 25.91 -27.18 36.29
C ASN A 220 25.16 -28.05 35.26
N LEU A 221 24.28 -27.45 34.45
CA LEU A 221 23.60 -28.14 33.36
C LEU A 221 24.58 -28.71 32.33
N CYS A 222 25.55 -27.91 31.88
CA CYS A 222 26.60 -28.35 30.98
C CYS A 222 27.42 -29.52 31.57
N LYS A 223 27.73 -29.48 32.87
CA LYS A 223 28.44 -30.58 33.55
C LYS A 223 27.60 -31.85 33.64
N ALA A 224 26.30 -31.73 33.93
CA ALA A 224 25.40 -32.87 34.05
C ALA A 224 25.11 -33.53 32.69
N LEU A 225 25.09 -32.75 31.61
CA LEU A 225 24.76 -33.22 30.26
C LEU A 225 25.99 -33.57 29.40
N LYS A 226 27.23 -33.40 29.88
CA LYS A 226 28.45 -33.62 29.09
C LYS A 226 28.59 -35.03 28.48
N HIS A 227 27.95 -36.04 29.07
CA HIS A 227 28.01 -37.43 28.61
C HIS A 227 26.85 -37.81 27.66
N ASP A 228 25.79 -37.01 27.63
CA ASP A 228 24.61 -37.17 26.79
C ASP A 228 24.20 -35.76 26.30
N PRO A 229 25.06 -35.12 25.47
CA PRO A 229 24.92 -33.72 25.15
C PRO A 229 23.64 -33.49 24.31
N PRO A 230 22.84 -32.46 24.62
CA PRO A 230 21.63 -32.16 23.86
C PRO A 230 21.99 -31.74 22.43
N ARG A 231 21.04 -31.85 21.51
CA ARG A 231 21.19 -31.34 20.14
C ARG A 231 21.22 -29.81 20.12
N MET A 232 20.59 -29.16 21.10
CA MET A 232 20.52 -27.71 21.18
C MET A 232 20.50 -27.18 22.62
N ILE A 233 21.21 -26.08 22.85
CA ILE A 233 21.10 -25.26 24.08
C ILE A 233 20.85 -23.81 23.67
N LEU A 234 19.74 -23.24 24.11
CA LEU A 234 19.40 -21.84 23.91
C LEU A 234 19.36 -21.10 25.25
N ALA A 235 20.11 -20.01 25.40
CA ALA A 235 20.11 -19.15 26.57
C ALA A 235 19.26 -17.90 26.39
N MET A 236 18.43 -17.58 27.39
CA MET A 236 17.79 -16.27 27.52
C MET A 236 18.79 -15.32 28.20
N SER A 237 19.55 -14.61 27.40
CA SER A 237 20.52 -13.60 27.82
C SER A 237 19.91 -12.19 27.74
N SER A 238 20.73 -11.17 27.90
CA SER A 238 20.31 -9.77 27.85
C SER A 238 21.36 -8.92 27.14
N ILE A 239 20.90 -7.91 26.40
CA ILE A 239 21.75 -6.88 25.79
C ILE A 239 22.64 -6.18 26.83
N ILE A 240 22.23 -6.16 28.11
CA ILE A 240 23.02 -5.62 29.22
C ILE A 240 24.36 -6.37 29.37
N GLY A 241 24.45 -7.65 28.99
CA GLY A 241 25.73 -8.38 28.95
C GLY A 241 26.69 -7.88 27.88
N ILE A 242 26.24 -7.05 26.94
CA ILE A 242 27.02 -6.49 25.85
C ILE A 242 27.25 -4.99 26.08
N THR A 243 26.20 -4.25 26.36
CA THR A 243 26.23 -2.78 26.50
C THR A 243 26.51 -2.32 27.92
N GLY A 244 26.31 -3.18 28.92
CA GLY A 244 26.14 -2.73 30.30
C GLY A 244 24.88 -1.89 30.50
N MET A 245 24.59 -1.56 31.76
CA MET A 245 23.52 -0.64 32.16
C MET A 245 23.76 -0.20 33.60
N ARG A 246 23.57 1.09 33.91
CA ARG A 246 23.72 1.61 35.28
C ARG A 246 23.00 0.72 36.30
N GLY A 247 23.70 0.36 37.38
CA GLY A 247 23.22 -0.52 38.43
C GLY A 247 23.20 -2.01 38.10
N ASN A 248 23.66 -2.44 36.92
CA ASN A 248 23.50 -3.83 36.48
C ASN A 248 24.85 -4.52 36.22
N ALA A 249 25.93 -4.14 36.91
CA ALA A 249 27.29 -4.63 36.58
C ALA A 249 27.41 -6.15 36.69
N TRP A 250 26.91 -6.74 37.77
CA TRP A 250 26.92 -8.19 37.99
C TRP A 250 25.92 -8.93 37.10
N TYR A 251 24.77 -8.32 36.80
CA TYR A 251 23.83 -8.86 35.81
C TYR A 251 24.46 -8.88 34.41
N ALA A 252 25.16 -7.81 34.01
CA ALA A 252 25.91 -7.73 32.77
C ALA A 252 26.96 -8.85 32.69
N PHE A 253 27.79 -8.97 33.74
CA PHE A 253 28.78 -10.04 33.87
C PHE A 253 28.16 -11.43 33.68
N SER A 254 27.04 -11.72 34.36
CA SER A 254 26.39 -13.04 34.26
C SER A 254 25.89 -13.38 32.86
N ASN A 255 25.40 -12.39 32.10
CA ASN A 255 24.87 -12.59 30.74
C ASN A 255 26.00 -12.75 29.70
N GLU A 256 27.10 -11.99 29.86
CA GLU A 256 28.32 -12.15 29.07
C GLU A 256 28.97 -13.52 29.32
N ALA A 257 29.15 -13.88 30.59
CA ALA A 257 29.74 -15.15 31.00
C ALA A 257 28.90 -16.36 30.57
N LEU A 258 27.57 -16.23 30.55
CA LEU A 258 26.65 -17.26 30.04
C LEU A 258 26.92 -17.56 28.56
N ASP A 259 27.02 -16.52 27.71
CA ASP A 259 27.32 -16.69 26.29
C ASP A 259 28.66 -17.43 26.09
N LEU A 260 29.70 -16.98 26.78
CA LEU A 260 31.03 -17.60 26.74
C LEU A 260 31.03 -19.05 27.24
N THR A 261 30.25 -19.35 28.27
CA THR A 261 30.09 -20.72 28.82
C THR A 261 29.47 -21.66 27.79
N LEU A 262 28.42 -21.22 27.09
CA LEU A 262 27.76 -22.04 26.07
C LEU A 262 28.65 -22.28 24.86
N ARG A 263 29.41 -21.27 24.42
CA ARG A 263 30.40 -21.43 23.34
C ARG A 263 31.47 -22.45 23.72
N ARG A 264 31.99 -22.38 24.95
CA ARG A 264 32.95 -23.38 25.46
C ARG A 264 32.37 -24.79 25.45
N PHE A 265 31.08 -24.94 25.72
CA PHE A 265 30.39 -26.23 25.61
C PHE A 265 30.33 -26.73 24.17
N ALA A 266 29.91 -25.88 23.21
CA ALA A 266 29.84 -26.24 21.80
C ALA A 266 31.21 -26.62 21.20
N VAL A 267 32.30 -25.96 21.61
CA VAL A 267 33.66 -26.35 21.19
C VAL A 267 34.01 -27.77 21.63
N ARG A 268 33.52 -28.20 22.79
CA ARG A 268 33.74 -29.56 23.32
C ARG A 268 32.71 -30.59 22.80
N HIS A 269 31.58 -30.12 22.30
CA HIS A 269 30.47 -30.91 21.79
C HIS A 269 29.99 -30.32 20.45
N PRO A 270 30.72 -30.56 19.34
CA PRO A 270 30.46 -29.91 18.05
C PRO A 270 29.06 -30.21 17.46
N ASP A 271 28.44 -31.31 17.87
CA ASP A 271 27.09 -31.71 17.47
C ASP A 271 25.99 -30.98 18.25
N THR A 272 26.33 -30.25 19.33
CA THR A 272 25.40 -29.42 20.07
C THR A 272 25.37 -28.02 19.48
N SER A 273 24.22 -27.63 18.94
CA SER A 273 23.99 -26.23 18.58
C SER A 273 23.79 -25.38 19.83
N VAL A 274 24.44 -24.21 19.89
CA VAL A 274 24.25 -23.25 20.98
C VAL A 274 23.88 -21.88 20.45
N VAL A 275 22.93 -21.23 21.11
CA VAL A 275 22.51 -19.84 20.81
C VAL A 275 22.24 -19.09 22.11
N SER A 276 22.76 -17.88 22.22
CA SER A 276 22.51 -16.93 23.31
C SER A 276 21.71 -15.76 22.76
N LEU A 277 20.43 -15.67 23.16
CA LEU A 277 19.55 -14.58 22.75
C LEU A 277 19.63 -13.43 23.76
N ALA A 278 20.34 -12.37 23.39
CA ALA A 278 20.53 -11.18 24.19
C ALA A 278 19.37 -10.20 23.96
N TYR A 279 18.30 -10.36 24.73
CA TYR A 279 17.12 -9.49 24.63
C TYR A 279 17.36 -8.09 25.23
N SER A 280 16.78 -7.07 24.59
CA SER A 280 16.48 -5.80 25.26
C SER A 280 15.24 -5.94 26.15
N VAL A 281 14.57 -4.82 26.48
CA VAL A 281 13.40 -4.83 27.36
C VAL A 281 12.15 -5.33 26.61
N TRP A 282 11.35 -6.17 27.25
CA TRP A 282 10.04 -6.61 26.74
C TRP A 282 8.93 -5.72 27.30
N GLY A 283 7.88 -5.46 26.50
CA GLY A 283 6.83 -4.51 26.84
C GLY A 283 5.86 -5.01 27.92
N GLU A 284 5.37 -6.24 27.77
CA GLU A 284 4.22 -6.75 28.52
C GLU A 284 4.60 -7.80 29.58
N VAL A 285 5.71 -8.52 29.40
CA VAL A 285 6.12 -9.63 30.29
C VAL A 285 7.58 -9.51 30.71
N GLY A 286 7.97 -10.30 31.72
CA GLY A 286 9.36 -10.40 32.18
C GLY A 286 9.80 -9.31 33.14
N MET A 287 11.11 -9.25 33.39
CA MET A 287 11.68 -8.42 34.46
C MET A 287 11.51 -6.91 34.23
N GLY A 288 11.66 -6.43 32.99
CA GLY A 288 11.52 -5.00 32.68
C GLY A 288 10.13 -4.45 32.97
N HIS A 289 9.10 -5.20 32.57
CA HIS A 289 7.71 -4.88 32.90
C HIS A 289 7.46 -4.88 34.42
N ARG A 290 7.90 -5.95 35.12
CA ARG A 290 7.74 -6.06 36.59
C ARG A 290 8.46 -4.97 37.37
N LEU A 291 9.61 -4.49 36.89
CA LEU A 291 10.37 -3.40 37.51
C LEU A 291 9.84 -2.01 37.14
N GLY A 292 8.85 -1.91 36.23
CA GLY A 292 8.24 -0.64 35.82
C GLY A 292 9.18 0.27 35.01
N VAL A 293 10.26 -0.24 34.43
CA VAL A 293 11.30 0.56 33.75
C VAL A 293 10.99 0.86 32.28
N VAL A 294 10.00 0.19 31.69
CA VAL A 294 9.68 0.26 30.24
C VAL A 294 9.45 1.70 29.78
N LYS A 295 8.53 2.43 30.44
CA LYS A 295 8.19 3.81 30.04
C LYS A 295 9.38 4.78 30.12
N ASN A 296 10.26 4.62 31.11
CA ASN A 296 11.44 5.47 31.27
C ASN A 296 12.49 5.15 30.19
N LEU A 297 12.69 3.87 29.89
CA LEU A 297 13.56 3.43 28.80
C LEU A 297 13.07 3.96 27.43
N GLU A 298 11.77 3.92 27.17
CA GLU A 298 11.20 4.47 25.93
C GLU A 298 11.45 5.98 25.80
N GLN A 299 11.27 6.74 26.89
CA GLN A 299 11.55 8.19 26.92
C GLN A 299 13.02 8.53 26.69
N THR A 300 13.93 7.60 27.00
CA THR A 300 15.37 7.76 26.78
C THR A 300 15.84 7.20 25.44
N GLY A 301 14.95 6.68 24.60
CA GLY A 301 15.28 6.17 23.27
C GLY A 301 15.58 4.67 23.21
N VAL A 302 15.17 3.89 24.22
CA VAL A 302 15.25 2.43 24.25
C VAL A 302 13.85 1.83 24.12
N GLY A 303 13.54 1.29 22.93
CA GLY A 303 12.23 0.73 22.62
C GLY A 303 12.02 -0.66 23.22
N ALA A 304 10.78 -0.94 23.62
CA ALA A 304 10.37 -2.26 24.09
C ALA A 304 10.08 -3.22 22.94
N ILE A 305 10.38 -4.49 23.16
CA ILE A 305 10.04 -5.60 22.26
C ILE A 305 8.60 -6.04 22.60
N PRO A 306 7.66 -6.01 21.64
CA PRO A 306 6.36 -6.63 21.82
C PRO A 306 6.50 -8.14 22.08
N THR A 307 5.71 -8.68 23.00
CA THR A 307 5.82 -10.09 23.42
C THR A 307 5.72 -11.06 22.25
N GLU A 308 4.78 -10.84 21.34
CA GLU A 308 4.58 -11.67 20.15
C GLU A 308 5.83 -11.70 19.26
N GLU A 309 6.43 -10.54 18.98
CA GLU A 309 7.67 -10.45 18.21
C GLU A 309 8.85 -11.11 18.94
N GLY A 310 8.98 -10.90 20.26
CA GLY A 310 10.03 -11.55 21.06
C GLY A 310 9.97 -13.08 20.99
N VAL A 311 8.76 -13.65 21.07
CA VAL A 311 8.49 -15.09 20.93
C VAL A 311 8.73 -15.57 19.50
N LYS A 312 8.28 -14.82 18.49
CA LYS A 312 8.51 -15.13 17.08
C LYS A 312 10.01 -15.21 16.75
N ARG A 313 10.82 -14.25 17.24
CA ARG A 313 12.28 -14.28 17.07
C ARG A 313 12.92 -15.47 17.78
N PHE A 314 12.43 -15.83 18.97
CA PHE A 314 12.84 -17.05 19.65
C PHE A 314 12.59 -18.29 18.79
N LEU A 315 11.38 -18.45 18.24
CA LEU A 315 11.02 -19.59 17.39
C LEU A 315 11.86 -19.64 16.10
N HIS A 316 12.15 -18.50 15.47
CA HIS A 316 13.06 -18.44 14.31
C HIS A 316 14.43 -19.04 14.65
N HIS A 317 15.01 -18.71 15.80
CA HIS A 317 16.32 -19.25 16.20
C HIS A 317 16.28 -20.70 16.71
N MET A 318 15.12 -21.16 17.19
CA MET A 318 14.88 -22.58 17.50
C MET A 318 14.83 -23.44 16.23
N ASN A 319 14.26 -22.92 15.13
CA ASN A 319 14.03 -23.67 13.89
C ASN A 319 15.12 -23.44 12.84
N ALA A 320 15.80 -22.30 12.85
CA ALA A 320 16.81 -21.91 11.88
C ALA A 320 18.08 -21.36 12.56
N ASP A 321 19.19 -21.46 11.84
CA ASP A 321 20.51 -21.00 12.26
C ASP A 321 20.89 -19.72 11.50
N SER A 322 21.10 -18.64 12.24
CA SER A 322 21.60 -17.39 11.67
C SER A 322 23.11 -17.44 11.39
N GLY A 323 23.81 -18.49 11.83
CA GLY A 323 25.27 -18.58 11.80
C GLY A 323 25.96 -17.85 12.95
N TYR A 324 25.20 -17.18 13.82
CA TYR A 324 25.72 -16.42 14.97
C TYR A 324 25.32 -17.09 16.29
N LYS A 325 26.29 -17.24 17.20
CA LYS A 325 26.07 -17.85 18.52
C LYS A 325 25.47 -16.88 19.54
N GLN A 326 25.73 -15.58 19.42
CA GLN A 326 25.08 -14.53 20.21
C GLN A 326 24.26 -13.66 19.26
N VAL A 327 22.96 -13.52 19.55
CA VAL A 327 22.04 -12.71 18.75
C VAL A 327 21.35 -11.70 19.65
N VAL A 328 21.39 -10.43 19.27
CA VAL A 328 20.67 -9.37 19.96
C VAL A 328 19.28 -9.26 19.36
N ILE A 329 18.25 -9.31 20.21
CA ILE A 329 16.87 -9.03 19.82
C ILE A 329 16.45 -7.79 20.59
N ALA A 330 16.11 -6.73 19.89
CA ALA A 330 15.87 -5.43 20.49
C ALA A 330 14.81 -4.61 19.74
N GLY A 331 14.13 -3.72 20.47
CA GLY A 331 13.51 -2.53 19.89
C GLY A 331 14.57 -1.46 19.57
N ARG A 332 14.19 -0.18 19.61
CA ARG A 332 15.15 0.93 19.43
C ARG A 332 16.24 0.92 20.49
N LEU A 333 17.47 1.27 20.11
CA LEU A 333 18.65 1.26 20.99
C LEU A 333 19.40 2.61 21.06
N GLY A 334 18.88 3.66 20.41
CA GLY A 334 19.54 4.97 20.33
C GLY A 334 19.83 5.63 21.68
N GLY A 335 19.06 5.22 22.72
CA GLY A 335 19.24 5.62 24.11
C GLY A 335 20.37 4.95 24.89
N LEU A 336 21.01 3.91 24.35
CA LEU A 336 22.13 3.22 25.01
C LEU A 336 23.47 3.79 24.56
N PRO A 337 24.21 4.54 25.41
CA PRO A 337 25.45 5.20 24.99
C PRO A 337 26.54 4.23 24.51
N THR A 338 26.63 3.07 25.15
CA THR A 338 27.60 2.02 24.83
C THR A 338 27.24 1.24 23.57
N TRP A 339 25.97 1.18 23.18
CA TRP A 339 25.57 0.58 21.89
C TRP A 339 26.16 1.36 20.72
N ARG A 340 26.28 2.69 20.83
CA ARG A 340 26.88 3.54 19.78
C ARG A 340 28.32 3.18 19.47
N LEU A 341 29.06 2.63 20.44
CA LEU A 341 30.44 2.15 20.24
C LEU A 341 30.51 0.85 19.45
N LEU A 342 29.40 0.11 19.39
CA LEU A 342 29.26 -1.18 18.72
C LEU A 342 28.59 -1.08 17.35
N ARG A 343 28.00 0.07 17.02
CA ARG A 343 27.33 0.28 15.73
C ARG A 343 28.29 0.03 14.58
N GLY A 344 27.77 -0.58 13.52
CA GLY A 344 28.46 -0.64 12.23
C GLY A 344 28.92 0.75 11.77
N ARG A 345 29.98 0.80 10.97
CA ARG A 345 30.38 2.07 10.34
C ARG A 345 29.25 2.51 9.42
N PRO A 346 28.77 3.76 9.53
CA PRO A 346 27.82 4.30 8.57
C PRO A 346 28.44 4.32 7.18
N VAL A 347 27.60 4.23 6.16
CA VAL A 347 27.98 4.41 4.76
C VAL A 347 28.45 5.85 4.57
N SER A 348 29.43 6.07 3.69
CA SER A 348 29.83 7.44 3.34
C SER A 348 28.66 8.16 2.67
N THR A 349 28.38 9.37 3.11
CA THR A 349 27.34 10.26 2.55
C THR A 349 27.95 11.45 1.80
N GLU A 350 29.26 11.42 1.53
CA GLU A 350 30.03 12.56 0.98
C GLU A 350 29.45 13.10 -0.34
N ASP A 351 28.88 12.23 -1.19
CA ASP A 351 28.32 12.60 -2.50
C ASP A 351 26.77 12.62 -2.55
N MET A 352 26.10 12.66 -1.40
CA MET A 352 24.65 12.57 -1.31
C MET A 352 24.00 13.88 -0.83
N ARG A 353 23.61 14.72 -1.78
CA ARG A 353 23.04 16.08 -1.59
C ARG A 353 21.94 16.17 -0.52
N PHE A 354 21.09 15.17 -0.39
CA PHE A 354 19.91 15.25 0.48
C PHE A 354 20.12 14.67 1.88
N VAL A 355 21.27 14.04 2.14
CA VAL A 355 21.62 13.44 3.45
C VAL A 355 22.92 13.99 4.04
N GLU A 356 23.26 15.23 3.68
CA GLU A 356 24.46 15.95 4.13
C GLU A 356 24.62 15.98 5.65
N THR A 357 23.52 16.14 6.38
CA THR A 357 23.51 16.15 7.84
C THR A 357 22.83 14.89 8.35
N VAL A 358 23.62 13.89 8.75
CA VAL A 358 23.12 12.71 9.46
C VAL A 358 22.91 13.09 10.94
N VAL A 359 21.65 13.06 11.38
CA VAL A 359 21.24 13.40 12.76
C VAL A 359 21.41 12.19 13.68
N ASP A 360 20.93 11.02 13.24
CA ASP A 360 21.15 9.72 13.91
C ASP A 360 21.03 8.60 12.88
N ILE A 361 21.78 7.53 13.09
CA ILE A 361 21.76 6.35 12.23
C ILE A 361 22.02 5.08 13.05
N GLU A 362 21.15 4.10 12.87
CA GLU A 362 21.38 2.69 13.17
C GLU A 362 21.48 1.95 11.82
N PRO A 363 22.69 1.67 11.32
CA PRO A 363 22.89 1.13 9.99
C PRO A 363 22.08 -0.15 9.75
N GLY A 364 21.36 -0.20 8.63
CA GLY A 364 20.46 -1.29 8.26
C GLY A 364 19.12 -1.34 9.00
N VAL A 365 18.83 -0.40 9.91
CA VAL A 365 17.58 -0.34 10.69
C VAL A 365 16.83 0.98 10.49
N GLU A 366 17.37 2.10 10.96
CA GLU A 366 16.73 3.41 10.84
C GLU A 366 17.73 4.56 10.76
N MET A 367 17.33 5.64 10.10
CA MET A 367 18.15 6.85 9.95
C MET A 367 17.28 8.11 9.96
N THR A 368 17.83 9.17 10.53
CA THR A 368 17.38 10.54 10.30
C THR A 368 18.52 11.36 9.72
N ALA A 369 18.29 11.94 8.54
CA ALA A 369 19.25 12.83 7.88
C ALA A 369 18.52 14.03 7.27
N GLY A 370 19.24 15.00 6.72
CA GLY A 370 18.61 16.12 6.03
C GLY A 370 19.60 17.11 5.47
N CYS A 371 19.06 18.16 4.86
CA CYS A 371 19.79 19.29 4.33
C CYS A 371 18.89 20.54 4.28
N THR A 372 19.46 21.67 3.89
CA THR A 372 18.69 22.89 3.57
C THR A 372 18.66 23.07 2.06
N LEU A 373 17.46 23.24 1.51
CA LEU A 373 17.22 23.53 0.10
C LEU A 373 17.25 25.05 -0.13
N THR A 374 17.96 25.55 -1.14
CA THR A 374 17.98 26.98 -1.47
C THR A 374 18.02 27.21 -2.98
N THR A 375 17.47 28.32 -3.46
CA THR A 375 17.45 28.67 -4.89
C THR A 375 18.84 28.99 -5.47
N GLU A 376 19.84 29.24 -4.63
CA GLU A 376 21.22 29.54 -5.02
C GLU A 376 22.01 28.26 -5.22
N ARG A 377 21.73 27.24 -4.40
CA ARG A 377 22.43 25.96 -4.43
C ARG A 377 21.70 24.93 -5.27
N ASP A 378 20.38 24.90 -5.21
CA ASP A 378 19.51 23.93 -5.90
C ASP A 378 18.85 24.64 -7.09
N LEU A 379 19.61 24.76 -8.19
CA LEU A 379 19.26 25.61 -9.34
C LEU A 379 17.97 25.19 -10.03
N TYR A 380 17.63 23.89 -9.98
CA TYR A 380 16.37 23.36 -10.52
C TYR A 380 15.12 23.98 -9.87
N LEU A 381 15.22 24.53 -8.64
CA LEU A 381 14.07 25.14 -7.97
C LEU A 381 13.55 26.37 -8.74
N ARG A 382 14.42 27.11 -9.42
CA ARG A 382 14.04 28.29 -10.22
C ARG A 382 13.21 27.93 -11.45
N ASP A 383 13.39 26.71 -11.94
CA ASP A 383 12.66 26.16 -13.09
C ASP A 383 11.44 25.33 -12.65
N HIS A 384 11.11 25.33 -11.36
CA HIS A 384 9.92 24.70 -10.82
C HIS A 384 9.12 25.70 -9.97
N ASP A 385 8.87 26.86 -10.58
CA ASP A 385 8.10 27.97 -10.04
C ASP A 385 6.62 27.86 -10.41
N PHE A 386 5.77 27.59 -9.40
CA PHE A 386 4.33 27.62 -9.57
C PHE A 386 3.77 28.94 -9.04
N HIS A 387 3.56 29.91 -9.95
CA HIS A 387 2.97 31.23 -9.66
C HIS A 387 3.70 32.03 -8.56
N GLY A 388 5.03 32.05 -8.58
CA GLY A 388 5.88 32.74 -7.60
C GLY A 388 6.18 31.89 -6.35
N SER A 389 5.90 30.59 -6.40
CA SER A 389 6.19 29.64 -5.32
C SER A 389 7.13 28.56 -5.84
N PHE A 390 8.40 28.58 -5.42
CA PHE A 390 9.37 27.55 -5.77
C PHE A 390 9.03 26.24 -5.07
N LEU A 391 8.50 25.28 -5.82
CA LEU A 391 8.12 23.98 -5.26
C LEU A 391 9.29 23.01 -5.41
N PHE A 392 9.60 22.28 -4.33
CA PHE A 392 10.54 21.17 -4.40
C PHE A 392 9.92 20.03 -5.23
N PRO A 393 10.50 19.67 -6.38
CA PRO A 393 9.86 18.75 -7.32
C PRO A 393 9.78 17.33 -6.77
N THR A 394 8.70 16.62 -7.11
CA THR A 394 8.47 15.22 -6.68
C THR A 394 9.64 14.31 -7.05
N VAL A 395 10.21 14.49 -8.24
CA VAL A 395 11.32 13.69 -8.76
C VAL A 395 12.60 13.81 -7.91
N PHE A 396 12.89 15.00 -7.37
CA PHE A 396 13.99 15.19 -6.43
C PHE A 396 13.63 14.72 -5.01
N GLY A 397 12.35 14.72 -4.65
CA GLY A 397 11.85 14.05 -3.46
C GLY A 397 12.10 12.53 -3.49
N LEU A 398 11.86 11.88 -4.63
CA LEU A 398 12.17 10.46 -4.83
C LEU A 398 13.68 10.19 -4.73
N GLU A 399 14.50 11.05 -5.34
CA GLU A 399 15.96 10.99 -5.23
C GLU A 399 16.45 11.14 -3.79
N ALA A 400 15.92 12.12 -3.05
CA ALA A 400 16.24 12.33 -1.64
C ALA A 400 15.91 11.09 -0.79
N MET A 401 14.76 10.46 -1.05
CA MET A 401 14.36 9.23 -0.38
C MET A 401 15.27 8.04 -0.77
N ALA A 402 15.67 7.92 -2.03
CA ALA A 402 16.62 6.91 -2.48
C ALA A 402 18.01 7.07 -1.82
N GLN A 403 18.55 8.29 -1.75
CA GLN A 403 19.81 8.58 -1.05
C GLN A 403 19.74 8.18 0.43
N ALA A 404 18.65 8.53 1.11
CA ALA A 404 18.45 8.11 2.50
C ALA A 404 18.38 6.58 2.64
N ALA A 405 17.70 5.91 1.73
CA ALA A 405 17.58 4.45 1.76
C ALA A 405 18.93 3.75 1.49
N CYS A 406 19.74 4.25 0.55
CA CYS A 406 21.09 3.74 0.27
C CYS A 406 22.05 4.01 1.43
N ALA A 407 22.06 5.22 1.99
CA ALA A 407 22.90 5.57 3.14
C ALA A 407 22.56 4.72 4.38
N LEU A 408 21.27 4.45 4.61
CA LEU A 408 20.82 3.58 5.70
C LEU A 408 21.28 2.14 5.52
N THR A 409 21.10 1.57 4.33
CA THR A 409 21.24 0.13 4.12
C THR A 409 22.60 -0.31 3.57
N GLY A 410 23.36 0.60 2.97
CA GLY A 410 24.59 0.29 2.24
C GLY A 410 24.37 -0.47 0.94
N HIS A 411 23.13 -0.53 0.43
CA HIS A 411 22.85 -1.09 -0.87
C HIS A 411 23.50 -0.27 -2.00
N ASP A 412 23.95 -0.97 -3.03
CA ASP A 412 24.35 -0.34 -4.29
C ASP A 412 23.11 0.31 -4.94
N PRO A 413 23.15 1.60 -5.30
CA PRO A 413 22.07 2.28 -6.03
C PRO A 413 21.56 1.53 -7.26
N ALA A 414 22.43 0.76 -7.95
CA ALA A 414 22.05 -0.06 -9.10
C ALA A 414 21.06 -1.20 -8.75
N THR A 415 20.86 -1.49 -7.47
CA THR A 415 19.89 -2.48 -6.97
C THR A 415 18.52 -1.88 -6.65
N ILE A 416 18.33 -0.57 -6.83
CA ILE A 416 17.00 0.05 -6.72
C ILE A 416 16.14 -0.44 -7.89
N ILE A 417 15.07 -1.17 -7.58
CA ILE A 417 14.14 -1.72 -8.57
C ILE A 417 12.81 -0.95 -8.63
N GLY A 418 12.63 0.06 -7.76
CA GLY A 418 11.43 0.87 -7.79
C GLY A 418 11.05 1.56 -6.48
N PHE A 419 9.85 2.11 -6.49
CA PHE A 419 9.18 2.74 -5.36
C PHE A 419 7.74 2.21 -5.23
N GLU A 420 7.26 2.05 -4.01
CA GLU A 420 5.86 1.72 -3.68
C GLU A 420 5.24 2.81 -2.81
N ALA A 421 3.93 3.00 -2.94
CA ALA A 421 3.13 3.87 -2.09
C ALA A 421 3.69 5.30 -1.96
N VAL A 422 4.05 5.92 -3.09
CA VAL A 422 4.47 7.31 -3.12
C VAL A 422 3.28 8.19 -2.78
N SER A 423 3.38 8.96 -1.70
CA SER A 423 2.33 9.85 -1.21
C SER A 423 2.86 11.28 -1.17
N LEU A 424 2.11 12.21 -1.76
CA LEU A 424 2.45 13.63 -1.87
C LEU A 424 1.38 14.43 -1.13
N GLN A 425 1.42 14.38 0.20
CA GLN A 425 0.35 14.97 1.02
C GLN A 425 0.37 16.49 0.99
N ARG A 426 1.56 17.07 0.87
CA ARG A 426 1.77 18.53 0.88
C ARG A 426 2.96 18.90 -0.01
N PRO A 427 2.88 20.01 -0.74
CA PRO A 427 4.04 20.55 -1.42
C PRO A 427 5.07 21.05 -0.41
N VAL A 428 6.36 20.90 -0.73
CA VAL A 428 7.44 21.57 -0.01
C VAL A 428 7.76 22.85 -0.77
N VAL A 429 7.43 24.00 -0.18
CA VAL A 429 7.67 25.32 -0.78
C VAL A 429 8.99 25.86 -0.26
N VAL A 430 9.93 26.17 -1.15
CA VAL A 430 11.24 26.71 -0.77
C VAL A 430 11.16 28.24 -0.74
N GLY A 431 11.41 28.83 0.44
CA GLY A 431 11.35 30.27 0.64
C GLY A 431 12.55 31.01 0.02
N GLU A 432 12.32 32.22 -0.47
CA GLU A 432 13.38 33.14 -0.87
C GLU A 432 14.23 33.57 0.35
N GLY A 433 15.56 33.50 0.24
CA GLY A 433 16.49 33.89 1.31
C GLY A 433 17.18 32.70 1.99
N ASN A 434 16.79 32.37 3.23
CA ASN A 434 17.49 31.35 4.05
C ASN A 434 17.23 29.89 3.58
N GLY A 435 16.39 29.70 2.56
CA GLY A 435 16.01 28.38 2.07
C GLY A 435 14.98 27.67 2.94
N THR A 436 14.93 26.34 2.83
CA THR A 436 14.00 25.50 3.57
C THR A 436 14.70 24.23 4.03
N ALA A 437 14.71 24.00 5.34
CA ALA A 437 15.27 22.79 5.92
C ALA A 437 14.32 21.58 5.72
N ILE A 438 14.89 20.47 5.24
CA ILE A 438 14.20 19.18 5.11
C ILE A 438 14.87 18.10 5.97
N ARG A 439 14.09 17.11 6.39
CA ARG A 439 14.53 15.91 7.10
C ARG A 439 13.93 14.66 6.46
N LEU A 440 14.78 13.66 6.29
CA LEU A 440 14.45 12.33 5.80
C LEU A 440 14.49 11.37 6.98
N ASN A 441 13.38 10.68 7.21
CA ASN A 441 13.28 9.60 8.18
C ASN A 441 13.14 8.28 7.42
N ALA A 442 14.20 7.47 7.42
CA ALA A 442 14.24 6.18 6.75
C ALA A 442 14.15 5.03 7.76
N PHE A 443 13.39 4.00 7.43
CA PHE A 443 13.22 2.78 8.22
C PHE A 443 13.26 1.56 7.31
N ALA A 444 14.24 0.68 7.53
CA ALA A 444 14.44 -0.54 6.75
C ALA A 444 13.59 -1.68 7.32
N MET A 445 12.82 -2.32 6.45
CA MET A 445 12.05 -3.52 6.76
C MET A 445 12.90 -4.77 6.52
N GLU A 446 12.44 -5.89 7.07
CA GLU A 446 13.05 -7.19 6.76
C GLU A 446 12.90 -7.52 5.27
N ARG A 447 13.86 -8.30 4.75
CA ARG A 447 13.78 -8.81 3.38
C ARG A 447 12.66 -9.83 3.29
N ASP A 448 11.94 -9.77 2.17
CA ASP A 448 10.93 -10.78 1.86
C ASP A 448 11.59 -12.08 1.32
N GLU A 449 10.76 -13.10 1.08
CA GLU A 449 11.21 -14.40 0.57
C GLU A 449 11.89 -14.34 -0.81
N ARG A 450 11.68 -13.25 -1.57
CA ARG A 450 12.32 -13.01 -2.86
C ARG A 450 13.63 -12.26 -2.72
N GLY A 451 14.03 -11.93 -1.49
CA GLY A 451 15.24 -11.16 -1.17
C GLY A 451 15.08 -9.66 -1.41
N VAL A 452 13.86 -9.15 -1.61
CA VAL A 452 13.60 -7.72 -1.81
C VAL A 452 13.59 -7.02 -0.45
N GLN A 453 14.39 -5.97 -0.31
CA GLN A 453 14.42 -5.12 0.88
C GLN A 453 13.59 -3.85 0.65
N ARG A 454 12.65 -3.59 1.55
CA ARG A 454 11.81 -2.39 1.55
C ARG A 454 12.32 -1.37 2.55
N VAL A 455 12.48 -0.13 2.13
CA VAL A 455 12.86 0.98 3.03
C VAL A 455 11.82 2.08 2.94
N ARG A 456 11.06 2.27 4.02
CA ARG A 456 10.09 3.37 4.09
C ARG A 456 10.84 4.65 4.40
N VAL A 457 10.60 5.69 3.61
CA VAL A 457 11.21 7.01 3.82
C VAL A 457 10.12 8.06 3.83
N GLY A 458 10.13 8.91 4.86
CA GLY A 458 9.33 10.13 4.93
C GLY A 458 10.21 11.35 4.81
N LEU A 459 9.83 12.31 3.96
CA LEU A 459 10.47 13.61 3.82
C LEU A 459 9.60 14.66 4.49
N ARG A 460 10.18 15.37 5.45
CA ARG A 460 9.52 16.41 6.25
C ARG A 460 10.23 17.73 6.08
N ALA A 461 9.47 18.81 6.01
CA ALA A 461 10.03 20.15 5.92
C ALA A 461 9.69 20.98 7.17
N GLU A 462 10.53 21.97 7.47
CA GLU A 462 10.48 22.76 8.69
C GLU A 462 9.18 23.55 8.89
N GLN A 463 8.44 23.83 7.81
CA GLN A 463 7.14 24.51 7.83
C GLN A 463 6.11 23.81 8.73
N THR A 464 6.28 22.49 8.94
CA THR A 464 5.43 21.69 9.84
C THR A 464 6.10 21.35 11.17
N GLY A 465 7.24 21.98 11.49
CA GLY A 465 8.10 21.62 12.62
C GLY A 465 8.64 20.19 12.51
N PHE A 466 8.75 19.65 11.30
CA PHE A 466 9.10 18.24 11.02
C PHE A 466 8.13 17.21 11.66
N GLY A 467 6.89 17.62 11.94
CA GLY A 467 5.90 16.76 12.58
C GLY A 467 5.18 15.80 11.62
N GLN A 468 5.17 16.10 10.32
CA GLN A 468 4.42 15.34 9.31
C GLN A 468 5.22 15.19 8.02
N ASP A 469 5.00 14.06 7.35
CA ASP A 469 5.55 13.80 6.03
C ASP A 469 4.87 14.70 4.99
N HIS A 470 5.68 15.36 4.17
CA HIS A 470 5.23 16.06 2.97
C HIS A 470 5.18 15.05 1.84
N PHE A 471 6.31 14.36 1.65
CA PHE A 471 6.44 13.22 0.75
C PHE A 471 6.74 11.96 1.56
N SER A 472 6.26 10.82 1.10
CA SER A 472 6.72 9.53 1.60
C SER A 472 6.68 8.49 0.49
N ALA A 473 7.55 7.50 0.57
CA ALA A 473 7.57 6.36 -0.33
C ALA A 473 8.24 5.17 0.35
N THR A 474 8.07 3.99 -0.23
CA THR A 474 8.87 2.81 0.10
C THR A 474 9.83 2.53 -1.05
N VAL A 475 11.13 2.67 -0.81
CA VAL A 475 12.18 2.35 -1.78
C VAL A 475 12.42 0.84 -1.79
N LEU A 476 12.51 0.24 -2.98
CA LEU A 476 12.70 -1.19 -3.16
C LEU A 476 14.12 -1.51 -3.63
N PHE A 477 14.82 -2.37 -2.90
CA PHE A 477 16.09 -2.96 -3.33
C PHE A 477 15.90 -4.43 -3.70
N GLY A 478 16.38 -4.82 -4.87
CA GLY A 478 16.29 -6.20 -5.33
C GLY A 478 17.23 -6.46 -6.50
N ARG A 479 16.99 -7.58 -7.20
CA ARG A 479 17.73 -7.91 -8.42
C ARG A 479 17.10 -7.15 -9.60
N PRO A 480 17.84 -6.30 -10.33
CA PRO A 480 17.32 -5.65 -11.53
C PRO A 480 16.92 -6.69 -12.58
N GLU A 481 15.76 -6.49 -13.21
CA GLU A 481 15.23 -7.35 -14.26
C GLU A 481 15.10 -6.58 -15.58
N ALA A 482 15.31 -7.27 -16.71
CA ALA A 482 15.13 -6.66 -18.01
C ALA A 482 13.64 -6.44 -18.29
N GLY A 483 13.26 -5.23 -18.73
CA GLY A 483 11.87 -4.94 -19.02
C GLY A 483 11.35 -5.69 -20.25
N PRO A 484 10.02 -5.93 -20.31
CA PRO A 484 9.39 -6.58 -21.45
C PRO A 484 9.53 -5.73 -22.72
N VAL A 485 9.51 -6.37 -23.89
CA VAL A 485 9.51 -5.69 -25.19
C VAL A 485 8.07 -5.40 -25.61
N ARG A 486 7.80 -4.17 -26.03
CA ARG A 486 6.51 -3.74 -26.60
C ARG A 486 6.69 -3.31 -28.06
N PRO A 487 5.62 -3.37 -28.88
CA PRO A 487 5.66 -2.82 -30.24
C PRO A 487 6.07 -1.35 -30.23
N ALA A 488 6.98 -0.97 -31.13
CA ALA A 488 7.41 0.42 -31.26
C ALA A 488 6.23 1.29 -31.76
N VAL A 489 6.06 2.47 -31.17
CA VAL A 489 5.10 3.46 -31.66
C VAL A 489 5.60 4.03 -33.00
N PRO A 490 4.78 4.05 -34.07
CA PRO A 490 5.16 4.63 -35.36
C PRO A 490 5.53 6.11 -35.24
N ARG A 491 6.76 6.46 -35.64
CA ARG A 491 7.39 7.77 -35.34
C ARG A 491 7.03 8.88 -36.32
N GLU A 492 6.47 8.50 -37.47
CA GLU A 492 6.06 9.38 -38.56
C GLU A 492 4.74 10.13 -38.28
N HIS A 493 3.94 9.66 -37.31
CA HIS A 493 2.66 10.27 -36.92
C HIS A 493 2.87 11.23 -35.75
N ARG A 494 3.53 12.38 -35.98
CA ARG A 494 3.61 13.47 -34.98
C ARG A 494 2.39 14.37 -35.11
N LEU A 495 1.74 14.69 -34.00
CA LEU A 495 0.72 15.73 -34.00
C LEU A 495 1.36 17.09 -34.27
N ALA A 496 0.61 17.99 -34.91
CA ALA A 496 1.04 19.36 -35.19
C ALA A 496 0.98 20.25 -33.93
N LEU A 497 1.68 19.81 -32.89
CA LEU A 497 1.81 20.42 -31.56
C LEU A 497 3.29 20.58 -31.25
N ASP A 498 3.71 21.82 -31.01
CA ASP A 498 5.08 22.15 -30.60
C ASP A 498 5.11 22.34 -29.08
N PRO A 499 5.73 21.44 -28.29
CA PRO A 499 5.76 21.56 -26.84
C PRO A 499 6.25 22.93 -26.33
N GLN A 500 7.23 23.54 -26.99
CA GLN A 500 7.78 24.83 -26.58
C GLN A 500 6.81 25.97 -26.82
N ALA A 501 6.19 26.02 -28.00
CA ALA A 501 5.27 27.10 -28.35
C ALA A 501 3.86 26.90 -27.76
N ASP A 502 3.39 25.67 -27.61
CA ASP A 502 2.00 25.34 -27.30
C ASP A 502 1.78 24.89 -25.85
N LEU A 503 2.78 24.30 -25.17
CA LEU A 503 2.61 23.74 -23.82
C LEU A 503 3.34 24.54 -22.73
N TYR A 504 4.65 24.71 -22.85
CA TYR A 504 5.46 25.34 -21.79
C TYR A 504 5.15 26.84 -21.64
N GLY A 505 4.99 27.29 -20.39
CA GLY A 505 4.57 28.65 -20.04
C GLY A 505 3.07 28.93 -20.25
N LYS A 506 2.30 27.97 -20.78
CA LYS A 506 0.84 28.09 -21.01
C LYS A 506 0.06 27.05 -20.22
N VAL A 507 0.38 25.78 -20.44
CA VAL A 507 -0.23 24.60 -19.81
C VAL A 507 0.71 23.99 -18.78
N LEU A 508 2.00 23.95 -19.08
CA LEU A 508 3.06 23.41 -18.23
C LEU A 508 3.89 24.56 -17.66
N PHE A 509 4.03 24.64 -16.33
CA PHE A 509 4.74 25.74 -15.66
C PHE A 509 6.26 25.53 -15.58
N GLN A 510 6.74 24.32 -15.91
CA GLN A 510 8.13 23.92 -15.88
C GLN A 510 9.04 24.84 -16.71
N GLY A 511 10.13 25.30 -16.10
CA GLY A 511 11.20 26.08 -16.71
C GLY A 511 12.22 25.23 -17.47
N PRO A 512 13.20 25.88 -18.14
CA PRO A 512 14.07 25.28 -19.15
C PRO A 512 14.70 23.92 -18.82
N LEU A 513 15.17 23.69 -17.59
CA LEU A 513 15.80 22.42 -17.19
C LEU A 513 14.85 21.21 -17.32
N PHE A 514 13.56 21.42 -17.04
CA PHE A 514 12.50 20.40 -17.07
C PHE A 514 11.82 20.28 -18.46
N GLN A 515 12.18 21.12 -19.42
CA GLN A 515 11.56 21.14 -20.75
C GLN A 515 12.13 20.06 -21.68
N ARG A 516 11.96 18.78 -21.30
CA ARG A 516 12.50 17.62 -22.01
C ARG A 516 11.47 16.90 -22.90
N LEU A 517 10.25 17.42 -23.00
CA LEU A 517 9.22 16.93 -23.93
C LEU A 517 9.50 17.42 -25.35
N GLU A 518 9.73 16.50 -26.28
CA GLU A 518 10.08 16.83 -27.67
C GLU A 518 8.89 16.80 -28.63
N SER A 519 8.01 15.81 -28.47
CA SER A 519 6.92 15.59 -29.43
C SER A 519 5.76 14.81 -28.83
N VAL A 520 4.54 15.12 -29.27
CA VAL A 520 3.34 14.32 -28.99
C VAL A 520 2.93 13.57 -30.27
N TYR A 521 2.76 12.26 -30.15
CA TYR A 521 2.41 11.36 -31.26
C TYR A 521 0.92 11.05 -31.31
N ALA A 522 0.28 10.94 -30.14
CA ALA A 522 -1.16 10.74 -30.02
C ALA A 522 -1.68 11.44 -28.76
N LEU A 523 -2.91 11.95 -28.84
CA LEU A 523 -3.57 12.67 -27.76
C LEU A 523 -5.06 12.41 -27.83
N GLY A 524 -5.62 11.84 -26.76
CA GLY A 524 -7.06 11.71 -26.52
C GLY A 524 -7.41 12.18 -25.11
N ASP A 525 -8.65 11.98 -24.68
CA ASP A 525 -9.08 12.31 -23.32
C ASP A 525 -8.56 11.30 -22.28
N ASP A 526 -8.31 10.06 -22.70
CA ASP A 526 -7.91 8.93 -21.87
C ASP A 526 -6.46 8.47 -22.13
N HIS A 527 -5.73 9.11 -23.05
CA HIS A 527 -4.36 8.73 -23.35
C HIS A 527 -3.52 9.86 -23.94
N VAL A 528 -2.21 9.77 -23.75
CA VAL A 528 -1.23 10.58 -24.47
C VAL A 528 0.01 9.74 -24.75
N VAL A 529 0.50 9.81 -25.99
CA VAL A 529 1.75 9.16 -26.42
C VAL A 529 2.73 10.25 -26.80
N PHE A 530 3.90 10.24 -26.17
CA PHE A 530 4.86 11.32 -26.29
C PHE A 530 6.30 10.81 -26.31
N GLY A 531 7.18 11.64 -26.87
CA GLY A 531 8.62 11.43 -26.92
C GLY A 531 9.32 12.51 -26.13
N GLY A 532 10.32 12.11 -25.37
CA GLY A 532 11.23 13.02 -24.67
C GLY A 532 12.65 12.49 -24.70
N GLU A 533 13.56 13.33 -24.24
CA GLU A 533 14.97 12.99 -24.17
C GLU A 533 15.40 12.79 -22.72
N SER A 534 15.95 11.61 -22.43
CA SER A 534 16.63 11.35 -21.16
C SER A 534 18.11 11.63 -21.36
N ARG A 535 18.70 12.43 -20.48
CA ARG A 535 20.14 12.70 -20.49
C ARG A 535 20.77 12.39 -19.15
N GLU A 536 22.03 11.94 -19.18
CA GLU A 536 22.87 11.93 -18.01
C GLU A 536 23.02 13.37 -17.51
N THR A 537 22.50 13.62 -16.31
CA THR A 537 22.56 14.93 -15.69
C THR A 537 23.83 14.99 -14.84
N LEU A 538 24.86 15.67 -15.35
CA LEU A 538 26.13 15.86 -14.67
C LEU A 538 26.12 17.13 -13.80
N PHE A 539 26.90 17.10 -12.72
CA PHE A 539 27.21 18.27 -11.89
C PHE A 539 28.26 19.14 -12.60
N ASP A 540 27.85 20.08 -13.45
CA ASP A 540 28.75 21.13 -13.93
C ASP A 540 28.24 22.52 -13.52
N GLY A 541 29.14 23.44 -13.16
CA GLY A 541 28.76 24.71 -12.52
C GLY A 541 27.99 25.70 -13.40
N GLU A 542 27.92 25.46 -14.71
CA GLU A 542 27.23 26.34 -15.67
C GLU A 542 25.91 25.75 -16.20
N ASN A 543 25.71 24.42 -16.21
CA ASN A 543 24.49 23.74 -16.66
C ASN A 543 23.98 22.64 -15.69
N GLY A 544 24.58 22.51 -14.51
CA GLY A 544 24.22 21.53 -13.49
C GLY A 544 22.98 21.93 -12.70
N PHE A 545 22.35 20.95 -12.06
CA PHE A 545 21.17 21.18 -11.24
C PHE A 545 21.50 21.75 -9.85
N ALA A 546 22.79 21.81 -9.47
CA ALA A 546 23.24 22.40 -8.22
C ALA A 546 24.59 23.14 -8.36
N ALA A 547 24.81 24.17 -7.55
CA ALA A 547 26.07 24.91 -7.49
C ALA A 547 27.09 24.21 -6.56
N GLY A 548 28.20 23.71 -7.09
CA GLY A 548 29.31 23.11 -6.31
C GLY A 548 29.90 21.82 -6.90
N GLU A 549 30.96 21.29 -6.26
CA GLU A 549 31.55 19.98 -6.61
C GLU A 549 30.75 18.82 -5.99
N GLY A 550 30.39 17.83 -6.82
CA GLY A 550 30.13 16.45 -6.41
C GLY A 550 28.74 16.12 -5.85
N GLY A 551 27.97 15.36 -6.63
CA GLY A 551 26.95 14.47 -6.11
C GLY A 551 26.60 13.41 -7.17
N SER A 552 25.81 12.42 -6.81
CA SER A 552 25.28 11.46 -7.79
C SER A 552 23.77 11.36 -7.64
N LEU A 553 23.07 11.37 -8.77
CA LEU A 553 21.66 11.01 -8.82
C LEU A 553 21.59 9.48 -8.86
N LEU A 554 20.82 8.89 -7.96
CA LEU A 554 20.77 7.45 -7.75
C LEU A 554 19.68 6.77 -8.58
N VAL A 555 18.63 7.50 -8.96
CA VAL A 555 17.47 6.93 -9.65
C VAL A 555 17.28 7.43 -11.09
N GLY A 556 18.35 7.83 -11.78
CA GLY A 556 18.31 8.25 -13.18
C GLY A 556 18.08 9.76 -13.39
N ASP A 557 17.54 10.13 -14.55
CA ASP A 557 17.30 11.53 -14.94
C ASP A 557 15.98 12.09 -14.31
N PRO A 558 16.06 12.96 -13.28
CA PRO A 558 14.87 13.53 -12.66
C PRO A 558 14.10 14.46 -13.61
N PHE A 559 14.78 15.12 -14.55
CA PHE A 559 14.14 16.05 -15.48
C PHE A 559 13.27 15.32 -16.49
N PHE A 560 13.77 14.20 -17.05
CA PHE A 560 12.95 13.35 -17.89
C PHE A 560 11.83 12.65 -17.09
N ARG A 561 12.08 12.23 -15.85
CA ARG A 561 11.00 11.67 -15.01
C ARG A 561 9.89 12.69 -14.76
N ASP A 562 10.21 13.98 -14.63
CA ASP A 562 9.19 15.03 -14.51
C ASP A 562 8.38 15.17 -15.81
N VAL A 563 8.97 14.90 -16.99
CA VAL A 563 8.22 14.80 -18.25
C VAL A 563 7.11 13.76 -18.18
N LEU A 564 7.33 12.66 -17.48
CA LEU A 564 6.29 11.65 -17.27
C LEU A 564 5.16 12.23 -16.43
N LEU A 565 5.48 12.93 -15.34
CA LEU A 565 4.49 13.52 -14.44
C LEU A 565 3.70 14.64 -15.11
N GLN A 566 4.36 15.58 -15.81
CA GLN A 566 3.68 16.66 -16.52
C GLN A 566 2.78 16.16 -17.66
N SER A 567 3.06 14.97 -18.23
CA SER A 567 2.36 14.52 -19.45
C SER A 567 0.86 14.39 -19.28
N VAL A 568 0.40 14.02 -18.08
CA VAL A 568 -1.04 13.84 -17.77
C VAL A 568 -1.79 15.16 -17.68
N GLN A 569 -1.10 16.29 -17.56
CA GLN A 569 -1.71 17.63 -17.60
C GLN A 569 -2.24 17.96 -19.02
N ILE A 570 -1.62 17.42 -20.08
CA ILE A 570 -1.98 17.71 -21.48
C ILE A 570 -3.40 17.25 -21.82
N PRO A 571 -3.82 15.99 -21.57
CA PRO A 571 -5.19 15.56 -21.85
C PRO A 571 -6.25 16.20 -20.94
N LEU A 572 -5.86 16.78 -19.80
CA LEU A 572 -6.80 17.32 -18.80
C LEU A 572 -7.12 18.82 -18.95
N VAL A 573 -6.54 19.50 -19.94
CA VAL A 573 -6.86 20.90 -20.27
C VAL A 573 -8.37 21.10 -20.47
N PRO A 574 -9.00 22.16 -19.90
CA PRO A 574 -8.39 23.35 -19.28
C PRO A 574 -8.07 23.24 -17.78
N GLU A 575 -8.32 22.11 -17.14
CA GLU A 575 -8.10 21.95 -15.72
C GLU A 575 -6.61 22.01 -15.38
N VAL A 576 -6.24 22.55 -14.21
CA VAL A 576 -4.87 22.45 -13.67
C VAL A 576 -4.84 21.34 -12.63
N VAL A 577 -3.91 20.40 -12.76
CA VAL A 577 -3.78 19.26 -11.85
C VAL A 577 -2.44 19.25 -11.12
N LEU A 578 -2.43 18.75 -9.87
CA LEU A 578 -1.20 18.47 -9.14
C LEU A 578 -1.07 16.98 -8.78
N PRO A 579 0.17 16.45 -8.76
CA PRO A 579 0.47 15.13 -8.21
C PRO A 579 0.00 14.98 -6.77
N ILE A 580 -0.68 13.88 -6.44
CA ILE A 580 -1.04 13.53 -5.05
C ILE A 580 -0.46 12.17 -4.61
N GLY A 581 -0.04 11.32 -5.56
CA GLY A 581 0.67 10.08 -5.25
C GLY A 581 0.92 9.19 -6.47
N ILE A 582 1.72 8.15 -6.29
CA ILE A 582 1.99 7.11 -7.29
C ILE A 582 1.92 5.77 -6.56
N GLY A 583 1.07 4.85 -7.03
CA GLY A 583 0.93 3.52 -6.42
C GLY A 583 2.24 2.73 -6.46
N ALA A 584 2.87 2.66 -7.63
CA ALA A 584 4.19 2.06 -7.80
C ALA A 584 4.98 2.69 -8.95
N ILE A 585 6.30 2.71 -8.81
CA ILE A 585 7.26 2.99 -9.87
C ILE A 585 8.13 1.75 -10.02
N GLU A 586 8.06 1.07 -11.15
CA GLU A 586 8.89 -0.10 -11.47
C GLU A 586 10.06 0.35 -12.35
N ILE A 587 11.28 0.02 -11.94
CA ILE A 587 12.52 0.37 -12.66
C ILE A 587 13.16 -0.93 -13.18
N TYR A 588 13.40 -0.99 -14.49
CA TYR A 588 13.99 -2.15 -15.16
C TYR A 588 15.47 -1.92 -15.51
N SER A 589 16.22 -3.01 -15.69
CA SER A 589 17.68 -3.08 -15.79
C SER A 589 18.28 -2.60 -17.13
N ASP A 590 17.54 -1.81 -17.90
CA ASP A 590 18.10 -1.05 -19.02
C ASP A 590 18.65 0.27 -18.46
N PRO A 591 19.76 0.86 -18.94
CA PRO A 591 20.34 1.98 -18.22
C PRO A 591 19.35 3.15 -18.20
N LEU A 592 18.80 3.46 -17.02
CA LEU A 592 18.17 4.75 -16.73
C LEU A 592 19.10 5.91 -17.11
N TYR A 593 20.40 5.64 -17.20
CA TYR A 593 21.50 6.53 -17.56
C TYR A 593 21.89 6.51 -19.05
N GLU A 594 21.22 5.72 -19.90
CA GLU A 594 21.49 5.80 -21.34
C GLU A 594 20.89 7.09 -21.88
N ASN A 595 21.78 8.00 -22.27
CA ASN A 595 21.44 9.13 -23.12
C ASN A 595 20.65 8.62 -24.32
N GLY A 596 19.41 9.05 -24.45
CA GLY A 596 18.59 8.49 -25.50
C GLY A 596 17.17 9.00 -25.48
N ARG A 597 16.56 8.86 -26.65
CA ARG A 597 15.16 9.15 -26.81
C ARG A 597 14.33 8.09 -26.09
N ARG A 598 13.26 8.55 -25.45
CA ARG A 598 12.29 7.71 -24.75
C ARG A 598 10.92 7.97 -25.32
N ILE A 599 10.16 6.90 -25.50
CA ILE A 599 8.75 6.98 -25.89
C ILE A 599 7.94 6.50 -24.70
N ALA A 600 6.99 7.32 -24.28
CA ALA A 600 6.12 7.04 -23.16
C ALA A 600 4.66 7.08 -23.61
N THR A 601 3.85 6.22 -22.98
CA THR A 601 2.40 6.19 -23.15
C THR A 601 1.78 6.33 -21.76
N ALA A 602 1.00 7.38 -21.55
CA ALA A 602 0.15 7.53 -20.39
C ALA A 602 -1.29 7.16 -20.76
N THR A 603 -1.94 6.36 -19.94
CA THR A 603 -3.32 5.90 -20.13
C THR A 603 -4.12 6.09 -18.84
N LEU A 604 -5.29 6.69 -18.96
CA LEU A 604 -6.22 6.91 -17.88
C LEU A 604 -6.79 5.56 -17.42
N LYS A 605 -6.73 5.31 -16.11
CA LYS A 605 -7.22 4.08 -15.48
C LYS A 605 -8.59 4.26 -14.89
N SER A 606 -8.77 5.37 -14.20
CA SER A 606 -10.02 5.73 -13.55
C SER A 606 -10.01 7.21 -13.24
N HIS A 607 -11.18 7.80 -13.15
CA HIS A 607 -11.37 9.11 -12.55
C HIS A 607 -12.54 9.03 -11.58
N HIS A 608 -12.46 9.76 -10.47
CA HIS A 608 -13.54 9.91 -9.52
C HIS A 608 -13.49 11.33 -8.96
N ASP A 609 -14.61 12.05 -9.02
CA ASP A 609 -14.71 13.46 -8.66
C ASP A 609 -13.66 14.34 -9.38
N ARG A 610 -12.65 14.81 -8.64
CA ARG A 610 -11.57 15.70 -9.09
C ARG A 610 -10.23 15.01 -9.16
N GLU A 611 -10.20 13.67 -9.04
CA GLU A 611 -8.97 12.89 -8.97
C GLU A 611 -8.92 11.91 -10.16
N TYR A 612 -7.78 11.89 -10.84
CA TYR A 612 -7.51 11.05 -11.99
C TYR A 612 -6.35 10.13 -11.69
N SER A 613 -6.45 8.86 -12.08
CA SER A 613 -5.39 7.86 -11.95
C SER A 613 -4.92 7.40 -13.33
N TRP A 614 -3.61 7.42 -13.55
CA TRP A 614 -2.97 7.13 -14.83
C TRP A 614 -1.91 6.03 -14.66
N ASP A 615 -1.78 5.16 -15.67
CA ASP A 615 -0.61 4.30 -15.82
C ASP A 615 0.29 4.90 -16.91
N ILE A 616 1.60 4.98 -16.66
CA ILE A 616 2.59 5.47 -17.63
C ILE A 616 3.61 4.37 -17.89
N VAL A 617 3.83 4.04 -19.16
CA VAL A 617 4.83 3.06 -19.58
C VAL A 617 5.87 3.74 -20.46
N VAL A 618 7.14 3.62 -20.07
CA VAL A 618 8.28 4.21 -20.80
C VAL A 618 9.05 3.11 -21.51
N THR A 619 9.39 3.36 -22.77
CA THR A 619 10.20 2.47 -23.60
C THR A 619 11.43 3.17 -24.15
N ASN A 620 12.51 2.40 -24.34
CA ASN A 620 13.69 2.83 -25.08
C ASN A 620 13.43 2.80 -26.61
N ASP A 621 14.43 3.19 -27.40
CA ASP A 621 14.32 3.20 -28.87
C ASP A 621 14.11 1.81 -29.51
N GLY A 622 14.45 0.73 -28.81
CA GLY A 622 14.20 -0.65 -29.21
C GLY A 622 12.86 -1.22 -28.75
N GLY A 623 11.98 -0.40 -28.14
CA GLY A 623 10.67 -0.81 -27.63
C GLY A 623 10.73 -1.59 -26.31
N ARG A 624 11.89 -1.69 -25.66
CA ARG A 624 12.02 -2.32 -24.34
C ARG A 624 11.52 -1.37 -23.27
N VAL A 625 10.70 -1.86 -22.35
CA VAL A 625 10.22 -1.09 -21.19
C VAL A 625 11.39 -0.81 -20.24
N VAL A 626 11.52 0.44 -19.81
CA VAL A 626 12.58 0.89 -18.90
C VAL A 626 12.02 1.33 -17.54
N GLU A 627 10.82 1.91 -17.54
CA GLU A 627 10.15 2.38 -16.33
C GLU A 627 8.63 2.30 -16.50
N VAL A 628 7.92 1.97 -15.42
CA VAL A 628 6.46 1.96 -15.38
C VAL A 628 5.98 2.68 -14.12
N LEU A 629 5.16 3.71 -14.27
CA LEU A 629 4.43 4.33 -13.18
C LEU A 629 3.01 3.75 -13.19
N ARG A 630 2.59 3.17 -12.06
CA ARG A 630 1.23 2.64 -11.87
C ARG A 630 0.46 3.48 -10.89
N ASP A 631 -0.82 3.69 -11.18
CA ASP A 631 -1.72 4.49 -10.33
C ASP A 631 -1.08 5.85 -9.99
N TYR A 632 -0.57 6.55 -11.00
CA TYR A 632 -0.15 7.93 -10.86
C TYR A 632 -1.39 8.81 -10.72
N ARG A 633 -1.59 9.33 -9.52
CA ARG A 633 -2.78 10.09 -9.15
C ARG A 633 -2.51 11.58 -9.15
N VAL A 634 -3.41 12.30 -9.81
CA VAL A 634 -3.42 13.77 -9.86
C VAL A 634 -4.78 14.30 -9.43
N LYS A 635 -4.79 15.52 -8.88
CA LYS A 635 -6.00 16.19 -8.41
C LYS A 635 -6.16 17.54 -9.07
N VAL A 636 -7.39 17.83 -9.52
CA VAL A 636 -7.76 19.13 -10.10
C VAL A 636 -7.78 20.21 -9.02
N LEU A 637 -7.02 21.28 -9.26
CA LEU A 637 -6.98 22.48 -8.43
C LEU A 637 -8.19 23.38 -8.68
N GLU A 638 -8.80 23.86 -7.59
CA GLU A 638 -9.92 24.80 -7.67
C GLU A 638 -9.46 26.22 -7.98
N GLY A 639 -10.16 26.87 -8.92
CA GLY A 639 -9.90 28.27 -9.28
C GLY A 639 -8.72 28.48 -10.22
N TYR A 640 -8.07 27.41 -10.69
CA TYR A 640 -7.00 27.46 -11.68
C TYR A 640 -7.45 26.79 -12.96
N GLN A 641 -7.42 27.54 -14.06
CA GLN A 641 -7.66 27.03 -15.41
C GLN A 641 -6.63 27.62 -16.36
N VAL A 642 -6.25 26.84 -17.36
CA VAL A 642 -5.38 27.28 -18.44
C VAL A 642 -6.18 27.46 -19.73
N GLU A 643 -5.79 28.44 -20.53
CA GLU A 643 -6.38 28.66 -21.86
C GLU A 643 -6.20 27.41 -22.74
N PRO A 644 -7.27 26.82 -23.31
CA PRO A 644 -7.19 25.53 -24.00
C PRO A 644 -6.27 25.50 -25.23
N GLY A 645 -6.03 26.65 -25.87
CA GLY A 645 -5.18 26.76 -27.06
C GLY A 645 -5.62 25.83 -28.20
N ARG A 646 -4.64 25.18 -28.85
CA ARG A 646 -4.88 24.24 -29.97
C ARG A 646 -5.16 22.80 -29.53
N ILE A 647 -5.04 22.48 -28.23
CA ILE A 647 -5.15 21.12 -27.70
C ILE A 647 -6.52 20.49 -27.97
N PRO A 648 -7.68 21.16 -27.76
CA PRO A 648 -8.98 20.57 -28.05
C PRO A 648 -9.15 20.12 -29.51
N ALA A 649 -8.62 20.90 -30.46
CA ALA A 649 -8.70 20.59 -31.89
C ALA A 649 -7.82 19.40 -32.32
N LEU A 650 -6.86 19.01 -31.48
CA LEU A 650 -5.95 17.89 -31.73
C LEU A 650 -6.43 16.58 -31.10
N LYS A 651 -7.44 16.63 -30.22
CA LYS A 651 -8.08 15.45 -29.61
C LYS A 651 -9.02 14.69 -30.57
N SER A 652 -9.34 15.28 -31.73
CA SER A 652 -10.27 14.73 -32.71
C SER A 652 -9.57 14.35 -34.02
N SER A 653 -9.49 13.05 -34.33
CA SER A 653 -9.42 12.58 -35.72
C SER A 653 -10.82 12.11 -36.13
N ASP A 654 -11.45 12.77 -37.10
CA ASP A 654 -12.88 12.60 -37.47
C ASP A 654 -13.25 11.32 -38.24
N ALA A 655 -12.32 10.39 -38.46
CA ALA A 655 -12.60 9.11 -39.14
C ALA A 655 -13.74 8.26 -38.50
N PRO A 656 -13.96 8.25 -37.17
CA PRO A 656 -15.02 7.46 -36.55
C PRO A 656 -16.44 8.01 -36.76
N ALA A 657 -16.59 9.31 -37.09
CA ALA A 657 -17.91 9.94 -37.25
C ALA A 657 -18.58 9.54 -38.58
N GLU A 658 -17.81 9.37 -39.66
CA GLU A 658 -18.32 8.91 -40.96
C GLU A 658 -18.77 7.44 -40.91
N ASP A 659 -18.02 6.58 -40.21
CA ASP A 659 -18.40 5.16 -39.99
C ASP A 659 -19.69 5.05 -39.18
N PHE A 660 -19.82 5.84 -38.09
CA PHE A 660 -21.05 5.92 -37.30
C PHE A 660 -22.27 6.30 -38.14
N ALA A 661 -22.17 7.35 -38.97
CA ALA A 661 -23.28 7.79 -39.82
C ALA A 661 -23.70 6.70 -40.83
N GLY A 662 -22.74 5.97 -41.40
CA GLY A 662 -23.00 4.84 -42.31
C GLY A 662 -23.71 3.67 -41.61
N GLN A 663 -23.28 3.32 -40.40
CA GLN A 663 -23.89 2.23 -39.61
C GLN A 663 -25.33 2.55 -39.20
N VAL A 664 -25.61 3.79 -38.77
CA VAL A 664 -26.97 4.23 -38.43
C VAL A 664 -27.88 4.27 -39.66
N ALA A 665 -27.37 4.70 -40.81
CA ALA A 665 -28.14 4.74 -42.05
C ALA A 665 -28.54 3.35 -42.57
N ALA A 666 -27.77 2.30 -42.26
CA ALA A 666 -28.06 0.92 -42.63
C ALA A 666 -29.09 0.23 -41.72
N MET A 667 -29.30 0.76 -40.50
CA MET A 667 -30.14 0.16 -39.46
C MET A 667 -31.60 -0.14 -39.88
N PRO A 668 -32.31 0.71 -40.65
CA PRO A 668 -33.69 0.44 -41.09
C PRO A 668 -33.82 -0.63 -42.17
N ALA A 669 -32.82 -0.73 -43.07
CA ALA A 669 -32.88 -1.57 -44.27
C ALA A 669 -32.93 -3.08 -43.95
N ALA A 670 -32.60 -3.46 -42.72
CA ALA A 670 -32.68 -4.84 -42.24
C ALA A 670 -34.08 -5.29 -41.81
N LEU A 671 -35.09 -4.41 -41.81
CA LEU A 671 -36.35 -4.65 -41.08
C LEU A 671 -37.63 -4.48 -41.90
N VAL A 672 -37.63 -3.61 -42.91
CA VAL A 672 -38.79 -3.33 -43.77
C VAL A 672 -38.34 -3.19 -45.23
N ASP A 673 -39.16 -3.66 -46.16
CA ASP A 673 -38.86 -3.62 -47.60
C ASP A 673 -38.85 -2.17 -48.16
N ASP A 674 -39.60 -1.26 -47.55
CA ASP A 674 -39.69 0.17 -47.91
C ASP A 674 -39.15 1.05 -46.76
N ALA A 675 -37.84 0.97 -46.55
CA ALA A 675 -37.16 1.59 -45.42
C ALA A 675 -37.14 3.14 -45.47
N PRO A 676 -37.34 3.83 -44.33
CA PRO A 676 -37.15 5.27 -44.27
C PRO A 676 -35.70 5.63 -44.52
N LEU A 677 -35.46 6.77 -45.18
CA LEU A 677 -34.13 7.32 -45.35
C LEU A 677 -33.67 7.97 -44.04
N VAL A 678 -32.55 7.47 -43.52
CA VAL A 678 -31.93 7.95 -42.28
C VAL A 678 -30.61 8.63 -42.61
N ARG A 679 -30.42 9.84 -42.07
CA ARG A 679 -29.15 10.58 -42.14
C ARG A 679 -28.75 11.10 -40.77
N VAL A 680 -27.45 11.02 -40.50
CA VAL A 680 -26.82 11.60 -39.31
C VAL A 680 -25.94 12.76 -39.78
N TYR A 681 -26.16 13.92 -39.18
CA TYR A 681 -25.43 15.14 -39.46
C TYR A 681 -24.53 15.48 -38.27
N ASP A 682 -23.25 15.78 -38.54
CA ASP A 682 -22.38 16.39 -37.51
C ASP A 682 -22.83 17.85 -37.32
N ALA A 683 -23.43 18.12 -36.17
CA ALA A 683 -24.15 19.36 -35.86
C ALA A 683 -23.83 19.85 -34.44
N PRO A 684 -22.55 20.11 -34.10
CA PRO A 684 -22.16 20.47 -32.75
C PRO A 684 -22.87 21.75 -32.27
N GLY A 685 -23.25 21.73 -30.99
CA GLY A 685 -23.91 22.85 -30.32
C GLY A 685 -25.38 23.06 -30.72
N LEU A 686 -25.99 22.16 -31.50
CA LEU A 686 -27.41 22.27 -31.87
C LEU A 686 -28.34 22.18 -30.64
N HIS A 687 -28.01 21.31 -29.68
CA HIS A 687 -28.78 21.13 -28.45
C HIS A 687 -28.85 22.39 -27.57
N ALA A 688 -27.83 23.24 -27.60
CA ALA A 688 -27.73 24.44 -26.76
C ALA A 688 -28.49 25.67 -27.32
N LEU A 689 -29.02 25.59 -28.54
CA LEU A 689 -29.73 26.69 -29.19
C LEU A 689 -31.19 26.80 -28.70
N LEU A 690 -31.70 28.03 -28.70
CA LEU A 690 -33.12 28.28 -28.52
C LEU A 690 -33.92 27.61 -29.64
N LYS A 691 -35.15 27.19 -29.33
CA LYS A 691 -36.01 26.41 -30.24
C LYS A 691 -36.16 27.04 -31.64
N GLU A 692 -36.31 28.37 -31.72
CA GLU A 692 -36.46 29.09 -32.98
C GLU A 692 -35.18 29.07 -33.83
N ASP A 693 -34.01 29.32 -33.21
CA ASP A 693 -32.71 29.27 -33.87
C ASP A 693 -32.32 27.85 -34.29
N ARG A 694 -32.73 26.86 -33.49
CA ARG A 694 -32.53 25.46 -33.78
C ARG A 694 -33.27 25.02 -35.04
N HIS A 695 -34.55 25.39 -35.19
CA HIS A 695 -35.32 25.09 -36.39
C HIS A 695 -34.70 25.68 -37.67
N VAL A 696 -34.04 26.84 -37.58
CA VAL A 696 -33.31 27.45 -38.71
C VAL A 696 -32.13 26.57 -39.13
N ARG A 697 -31.39 25.99 -38.18
CA ARG A 697 -30.27 25.07 -38.46
C ARG A 697 -30.71 23.68 -38.90
N GLU A 698 -31.86 23.20 -38.43
CA GLU A 698 -32.41 21.90 -38.81
C GLU A 698 -33.00 21.92 -40.24
N ARG A 699 -33.50 23.08 -40.69
CA ARG A 699 -34.20 23.16 -41.99
C ARG A 699 -33.40 22.65 -43.19
N PRO A 700 -32.11 23.02 -43.38
CA PRO A 700 -31.31 22.48 -44.47
C PRO A 700 -31.14 20.95 -44.42
N MET A 701 -31.00 20.37 -43.22
CA MET A 701 -30.86 18.91 -43.02
C MET A 701 -32.15 18.18 -43.39
N ILE A 702 -33.31 18.76 -43.03
CA ILE A 702 -34.63 18.26 -43.42
C ILE A 702 -34.79 18.32 -44.94
N ASP A 703 -34.54 19.47 -45.54
CA ASP A 703 -34.75 19.68 -46.98
C ASP A 703 -33.85 18.74 -47.81
N GLU A 704 -32.61 18.52 -47.37
CA GLU A 704 -31.69 17.60 -48.04
C GLU A 704 -32.14 16.13 -47.91
N THR A 705 -32.49 15.69 -46.70
CA THR A 705 -32.97 14.32 -46.47
C THR A 705 -34.27 14.06 -47.21
N ALA A 706 -35.20 15.01 -47.23
CA ALA A 706 -36.46 14.91 -47.94
C ALA A 706 -36.28 14.84 -49.47
N LYS A 707 -35.39 15.67 -50.04
CA LYS A 707 -35.06 15.60 -51.48
C LYS A 707 -34.45 14.27 -51.86
N ALA A 708 -33.52 13.76 -51.06
CA ALA A 708 -32.91 12.45 -51.30
C ALA A 708 -33.95 11.33 -51.26
N TRP A 709 -34.90 11.39 -50.33
CA TRP A 709 -35.99 10.41 -50.24
C TRP A 709 -36.95 10.50 -51.44
N LEU A 710 -37.37 11.72 -51.83
CA LEU A 710 -38.23 11.94 -53.00
C LEU A 710 -37.59 11.46 -54.31
N HIS A 711 -36.29 11.71 -54.48
CA HIS A 711 -35.51 11.21 -55.62
C HIS A 711 -35.44 9.68 -55.63
N HIS A 712 -35.26 9.03 -54.47
CA HIS A 712 -35.25 7.56 -54.37
C HIS A 712 -36.60 6.91 -54.73
N HIS A 713 -37.70 7.68 -54.69
CA HIS A 713 -39.06 7.21 -54.95
C HIS A 713 -39.67 7.75 -56.25
N ASP A 714 -38.85 8.28 -57.17
CA ASP A 714 -39.27 8.85 -58.47
C ASP A 714 -40.39 9.92 -58.35
N ARG A 715 -40.38 10.72 -57.27
CA ARG A 715 -41.35 11.82 -57.02
C ARG A 715 -40.77 13.19 -57.39
N VAL A 716 -41.66 14.19 -57.50
CA VAL A 716 -41.31 15.59 -57.84
C VAL A 716 -40.29 16.17 -56.84
N GLU A 717 -39.27 16.91 -57.31
CA GLU A 717 -38.15 17.42 -56.50
C GLU A 717 -38.52 18.55 -55.50
N GLU A 718 -39.74 19.08 -55.53
CA GLU A 718 -40.16 20.11 -54.59
C GLU A 718 -40.56 19.50 -53.24
N VAL A 719 -39.81 19.85 -52.19
CA VAL A 719 -40.10 19.45 -50.80
C VAL A 719 -41.40 20.12 -50.34
N PRO A 720 -42.39 19.38 -49.84
CA PRO A 720 -43.65 19.94 -49.33
C PRO A 720 -43.42 20.94 -48.19
N ASP A 721 -44.39 21.84 -47.97
CA ASP A 721 -44.32 22.82 -46.89
C ASP A 721 -44.17 22.16 -45.52
N LEU A 722 -43.31 22.73 -44.66
CA LEU A 722 -43.02 22.19 -43.33
C LEU A 722 -43.77 22.97 -42.24
N VAL A 723 -44.39 22.26 -41.30
CA VAL A 723 -45.00 22.82 -40.09
C VAL A 723 -44.52 22.08 -38.85
N TRP A 724 -44.34 22.83 -37.75
CA TRP A 724 -43.97 22.26 -36.46
C TRP A 724 -45.21 22.06 -35.59
N GLU A 725 -45.40 20.85 -35.06
CA GLU A 725 -46.48 20.55 -34.13
C GLU A 725 -46.22 21.17 -32.75
N SER A 726 -47.26 21.21 -31.90
CA SER A 726 -47.12 21.59 -30.48
C SER A 726 -46.19 20.65 -29.71
N SER A 727 -46.08 19.39 -30.15
CA SER A 727 -45.12 18.38 -29.67
C SER A 727 -43.66 18.75 -29.99
N GLY A 728 -43.42 19.70 -30.89
CA GLY A 728 -42.08 20.00 -31.41
C GLY A 728 -41.61 19.08 -32.53
N LYS A 729 -42.44 18.12 -32.99
CA LYS A 729 -42.15 17.31 -34.17
C LYS A 729 -42.44 18.09 -35.47
N PRO A 730 -41.54 18.08 -36.47
CA PRO A 730 -41.83 18.66 -37.78
C PRO A 730 -42.68 17.70 -38.63
N ARG A 731 -43.60 18.24 -39.43
CA ARG A 731 -44.43 17.50 -40.39
C ARG A 731 -44.53 18.22 -41.72
N PHE A 732 -44.64 17.44 -42.79
CA PHE A 732 -44.97 17.94 -44.12
C PHE A 732 -46.47 18.26 -44.24
N ARG A 733 -46.80 19.32 -44.98
CA ARG A 733 -48.16 19.85 -45.18
C ARG A 733 -48.39 20.08 -46.67
N GLY A 734 -49.61 19.80 -47.13
CA GLY A 734 -50.03 20.00 -48.53
C GLY A 734 -50.47 18.69 -49.18
N ARG A 735 -51.15 18.76 -50.34
CA ARG A 735 -51.59 17.57 -51.08
C ARG A 735 -50.41 16.75 -51.60
N ASP A 736 -49.27 17.41 -51.82
CA ASP A 736 -48.05 16.80 -52.37
C ASP A 736 -47.23 16.01 -51.34
N ALA A 737 -47.55 16.16 -50.03
CA ALA A 737 -46.92 15.38 -48.97
C ALA A 737 -47.30 13.88 -49.03
N GLY A 738 -48.53 13.55 -49.41
CA GLY A 738 -48.99 12.16 -49.48
C GLY A 738 -48.90 11.44 -48.13
N ASP A 739 -48.19 10.31 -48.10
CA ASP A 739 -47.92 9.44 -46.96
C ASP A 739 -46.57 9.73 -46.26
N MET A 740 -45.86 10.79 -46.65
CA MET A 740 -44.53 11.14 -46.13
C MET A 740 -44.60 11.72 -44.71
N ASP A 741 -43.81 11.18 -43.80
CA ASP A 741 -43.58 11.70 -42.44
C ASP A 741 -42.09 11.95 -42.20
N LEU A 742 -41.78 12.68 -41.13
CA LEU A 742 -40.42 13.09 -40.76
C LEU A 742 -40.27 13.04 -39.25
N SER A 743 -39.08 12.64 -38.77
CA SER A 743 -38.69 12.80 -37.38
C SER A 743 -37.26 13.33 -37.26
N LEU A 744 -37.03 14.08 -36.19
CA LEU A 744 -35.71 14.60 -35.80
C LEU A 744 -35.39 14.24 -34.35
N ALA A 745 -34.10 14.03 -34.09
CA ALA A 745 -33.53 13.97 -32.76
C ALA A 745 -32.09 14.51 -32.81
N HIS A 746 -31.58 15.00 -31.68
CA HIS A 746 -30.22 15.51 -31.62
C HIS A 746 -29.63 15.35 -30.22
N ASP A 747 -28.32 15.10 -30.15
CA ASP A 747 -27.55 15.18 -28.90
C ASP A 747 -26.65 16.44 -28.93
N ASP A 748 -25.59 16.45 -28.12
CA ASP A 748 -24.62 17.55 -28.04
C ASP A 748 -23.78 17.72 -29.33
N ARG A 749 -23.69 16.69 -30.17
CA ARG A 749 -22.87 16.67 -31.38
C ARG A 749 -23.64 16.37 -32.66
N PHE A 750 -24.56 15.41 -32.65
CA PHE A 750 -25.18 14.88 -33.86
C PHE A 750 -26.65 15.27 -33.97
N CYS A 751 -27.13 15.42 -35.21
CA CYS A 751 -28.54 15.53 -35.54
C CYS A 751 -28.97 14.36 -36.43
N LEU A 752 -29.91 13.57 -35.94
CA LEU A 752 -30.52 12.44 -36.62
C LEU A 752 -31.80 12.91 -37.35
N CYS A 753 -31.86 12.70 -38.66
CA CYS A 753 -33.01 13.04 -39.51
C CYS A 753 -33.52 11.81 -40.26
N VAL A 754 -34.83 11.58 -40.18
CA VAL A 754 -35.48 10.39 -40.73
C VAL A 754 -36.71 10.79 -41.55
N VAL A 755 -36.75 10.43 -42.83
CA VAL A 755 -37.87 10.69 -43.75
C VAL A 755 -38.34 9.39 -44.38
N GLY A 756 -39.66 9.15 -44.43
CA GLY A 756 -40.22 7.93 -45.00
C GLY A 756 -41.75 7.90 -44.96
N LYS A 757 -42.34 6.74 -45.25
CA LYS A 757 -43.80 6.57 -45.26
C LYS A 757 -44.37 6.22 -43.90
N GLY A 758 -45.56 6.73 -43.61
CA GLY A 758 -46.31 6.38 -42.40
C GLY A 758 -45.75 7.05 -41.13
N PRO A 759 -46.31 6.76 -39.94
CA PRO A 759 -45.87 7.39 -38.70
C PRO A 759 -44.42 7.04 -38.36
N LEU A 760 -43.58 8.06 -38.26
CA LEU A 760 -42.14 7.93 -37.95
C LEU A 760 -41.76 8.58 -36.62
N GLY A 761 -40.74 8.02 -35.98
CA GLY A 761 -40.11 8.62 -34.81
C GLY A 761 -38.65 8.21 -34.72
N CYS A 762 -37.81 9.08 -34.15
CA CYS A 762 -36.42 8.76 -33.93
C CYS A 762 -35.91 9.41 -32.65
N ASP A 763 -34.89 8.81 -32.05
CA ASP A 763 -34.19 9.38 -30.90
C ASP A 763 -32.72 9.00 -30.91
N ILE A 764 -31.87 9.85 -30.32
CA ILE A 764 -30.43 9.63 -30.18
C ILE A 764 -29.98 10.19 -28.83
N GLU A 765 -29.33 9.37 -28.02
CA GLU A 765 -28.80 9.79 -26.72
C GLU A 765 -27.43 9.14 -26.44
N PRO A 766 -26.48 9.86 -25.82
CA PRO A 766 -25.27 9.26 -25.30
C PRO A 766 -25.60 8.35 -24.11
N VAL A 767 -24.91 7.22 -24.00
CA VAL A 767 -24.98 6.37 -22.80
C VAL A 767 -24.28 7.11 -21.67
N THR A 768 -25.03 7.45 -20.63
CA THR A 768 -24.52 8.15 -19.44
C THR A 768 -24.94 7.40 -18.19
N HIS A 769 -24.08 7.46 -17.18
CA HIS A 769 -24.39 6.86 -15.89
C HIS A 769 -25.58 7.54 -15.22
N ARG A 770 -26.59 6.75 -14.85
CA ARG A 770 -27.70 7.19 -13.99
C ARG A 770 -27.96 6.14 -12.92
N THR A 771 -28.33 6.61 -11.74
CA THR A 771 -28.73 5.74 -10.64
C THR A 771 -30.05 5.03 -10.94
N LEU A 772 -30.31 3.90 -10.29
CA LEU A 772 -31.59 3.18 -10.44
C LEU A 772 -32.80 4.05 -10.08
N ALA A 773 -32.66 4.98 -9.14
CA ALA A 773 -33.71 5.92 -8.79
C ALA A 773 -34.02 6.92 -9.91
N GLU A 774 -32.98 7.41 -10.60
CA GLU A 774 -33.14 8.29 -11.78
C GLU A 774 -33.76 7.53 -12.95
N TRP A 775 -33.34 6.28 -13.19
CA TRP A 775 -33.97 5.44 -14.20
C TRP A 775 -35.43 5.13 -13.88
N SER A 776 -35.76 4.84 -12.62
CA SER A 776 -37.13 4.62 -12.16
C SER A 776 -38.01 5.84 -12.38
N ALA A 777 -37.48 7.05 -12.12
CA ALA A 777 -38.20 8.30 -12.35
C ALA A 777 -38.45 8.57 -13.84
N LEU A 778 -37.55 8.14 -14.73
CA LEU A 778 -37.66 8.35 -16.18
C LEU A 778 -38.51 7.30 -16.89
N LEU A 779 -38.42 6.03 -16.49
CA LEU A 779 -38.97 4.90 -17.24
C LEU A 779 -40.29 4.35 -16.70
N SER A 780 -40.69 4.69 -15.47
CA SER A 780 -41.81 4.08 -14.72
C SER A 780 -41.60 2.62 -14.34
N ASP A 781 -42.28 2.16 -13.28
CA ASP A 781 -42.10 0.83 -12.68
C ASP A 781 -42.30 -0.32 -13.67
N THR A 782 -43.24 -0.18 -14.62
CA THR A 782 -43.51 -1.22 -15.62
C THR A 782 -42.36 -1.42 -16.60
N ARG A 783 -41.60 -0.36 -16.92
CA ARG A 783 -40.45 -0.43 -17.84
C ARG A 783 -39.13 -0.73 -17.10
N MET A 784 -39.09 -0.56 -15.78
CA MET A 784 -37.96 -1.04 -14.96
C MET A 784 -37.82 -2.57 -15.03
N THR A 785 -38.91 -3.32 -15.08
CA THR A 785 -38.86 -4.78 -15.31
C THR A 785 -38.27 -5.12 -16.68
N MET A 786 -38.50 -4.29 -17.71
CA MET A 786 -37.89 -4.49 -19.03
C MET A 786 -36.39 -4.18 -19.03
N LEU A 787 -35.95 -3.24 -18.19
CA LEU A 787 -34.53 -2.91 -18.00
C LEU A 787 -33.78 -4.14 -17.49
N GLU A 788 -34.29 -4.81 -16.45
CA GLU A 788 -33.69 -6.05 -15.92
C GLU A 788 -33.62 -7.18 -16.97
N VAL A 789 -34.61 -7.26 -17.87
CA VAL A 789 -34.61 -8.24 -18.97
C VAL A 789 -33.50 -7.96 -19.97
N LEU A 790 -33.22 -6.68 -20.27
CA LEU A 790 -32.12 -6.28 -21.14
C LEU A 790 -30.75 -6.52 -20.47
N GLU A 791 -30.63 -6.27 -19.18
CA GLU A 791 -29.41 -6.54 -18.40
C GLU A 791 -29.03 -8.02 -18.42
N ARG A 792 -30.00 -8.91 -18.17
CA ARG A 792 -29.80 -10.36 -18.25
C ARG A 792 -29.40 -10.84 -19.66
N ARG A 793 -29.55 -10.00 -20.67
CA ARG A 793 -29.21 -10.28 -22.07
C ARG A 793 -27.94 -9.58 -22.55
N GLY A 794 -27.20 -8.97 -21.63
CA GLY A 794 -25.82 -8.50 -21.84
C GLY A 794 -25.66 -6.99 -22.06
N ASP A 795 -26.73 -6.19 -21.96
CA ASP A 795 -26.58 -4.74 -21.82
C ASP A 795 -26.17 -4.43 -20.37
N ASP A 796 -25.32 -3.42 -20.15
CA ASP A 796 -25.16 -2.82 -18.82
C ASP A 796 -26.37 -1.95 -18.47
N THR A 797 -26.55 -1.60 -17.19
CA THR A 797 -27.69 -0.82 -16.67
C THR A 797 -27.91 0.49 -17.43
N ASP A 798 -26.84 1.22 -17.75
CA ASP A 798 -26.93 2.52 -18.39
C ASP A 798 -27.27 2.39 -19.88
N THR A 799 -26.71 1.38 -20.55
CA THR A 799 -27.10 1.02 -21.91
C THR A 799 -28.57 0.58 -21.96
N ALA A 800 -29.01 -0.30 -21.07
CA ALA A 800 -30.39 -0.80 -21.02
C ALA A 800 -31.40 0.32 -20.75
N GLY A 801 -31.10 1.20 -19.79
CA GLY A 801 -31.93 2.36 -19.47
C GLY A 801 -32.00 3.35 -20.64
N THR A 802 -30.86 3.70 -21.24
CA THR A 802 -30.80 4.64 -22.37
C THR A 802 -31.52 4.07 -23.59
N ARG A 803 -31.43 2.75 -23.81
CA ARG A 803 -32.17 2.03 -24.85
C ARG A 803 -33.68 2.14 -24.69
N LEU A 804 -34.20 1.89 -23.50
CA LEU A 804 -35.63 1.99 -23.22
C LEU A 804 -36.13 3.43 -23.33
N TRP A 805 -35.33 4.40 -22.86
CA TRP A 805 -35.64 5.81 -23.01
C TRP A 805 -35.79 6.21 -24.48
N CYS A 806 -34.76 5.96 -25.29
CA CYS A 806 -34.78 6.28 -26.72
C CYS A 806 -35.93 5.58 -27.45
N ALA A 807 -36.22 4.32 -27.09
CA ALA A 807 -37.31 3.57 -27.71
C ALA A 807 -38.69 4.19 -27.40
N VAL A 808 -38.92 4.61 -26.15
CA VAL A 808 -40.15 5.28 -25.74
C VAL A 808 -40.30 6.63 -26.44
N GLU A 809 -39.26 7.45 -26.46
CA GLU A 809 -39.30 8.78 -27.09
C GLU A 809 -39.49 8.70 -28.61
N ALA A 810 -38.82 7.75 -29.28
CA ALA A 810 -39.06 7.48 -30.70
C ALA A 810 -40.52 7.08 -30.95
N ALA A 811 -41.09 6.16 -30.17
CA ALA A 811 -42.49 5.75 -30.32
C ALA A 811 -43.48 6.87 -29.97
N ARG A 812 -43.21 7.70 -28.96
CA ARG A 812 -44.01 8.89 -28.65
C ARG A 812 -44.05 9.84 -29.85
N LYS A 813 -42.93 10.09 -30.51
CA LYS A 813 -42.86 10.91 -31.74
C LYS A 813 -43.69 10.30 -32.89
N ALA A 814 -43.69 8.96 -33.04
CA ALA A 814 -44.53 8.27 -34.03
C ALA A 814 -46.04 8.39 -33.70
N PHE A 815 -46.41 8.38 -32.43
CA PHE A 815 -47.80 8.51 -31.95
C PHE A 815 -48.24 9.94 -31.60
N SER A 816 -47.58 10.96 -32.15
CA SER A 816 -47.93 12.38 -31.91
C SER A 816 -47.97 12.75 -30.41
N GLY A 817 -47.01 12.27 -29.63
CA GLY A 817 -46.79 12.60 -28.22
C GLY A 817 -47.53 11.71 -27.21
N HIS A 818 -48.24 10.67 -27.65
CA HIS A 818 -48.91 9.74 -26.75
C HIS A 818 -47.97 8.66 -26.21
N ASP A 819 -48.13 8.30 -24.94
CA ASP A 819 -47.30 7.29 -24.29
C ASP A 819 -47.63 5.87 -24.81
N PRO A 820 -46.65 5.12 -25.34
CA PRO A 820 -46.86 3.80 -25.90
C PRO A 820 -46.73 2.68 -24.85
N GLN A 821 -47.46 1.59 -25.08
CA GLN A 821 -47.14 0.30 -24.47
C GLN A 821 -46.01 -0.36 -25.28
N LEU A 822 -44.88 -0.66 -24.64
CA LEU A 822 -43.72 -1.30 -25.27
C LEU A 822 -43.65 -2.78 -24.90
N GLU A 823 -43.38 -3.64 -25.89
CA GLU A 823 -43.09 -5.06 -25.72
C GLU A 823 -41.81 -5.42 -26.46
N LEU A 824 -40.95 -6.27 -25.88
CA LEU A 824 -39.71 -6.71 -26.54
C LEU A 824 -40.04 -7.73 -27.63
N ALA A 825 -39.79 -7.39 -28.90
CA ALA A 825 -40.12 -8.22 -30.05
C ALA A 825 -38.97 -9.16 -30.47
N GLY A 826 -37.70 -8.72 -30.32
CA GLY A 826 -36.54 -9.58 -30.62
C GLY A 826 -35.23 -8.83 -30.87
N ARG A 827 -34.29 -9.48 -31.58
CA ARG A 827 -32.97 -8.94 -31.94
C ARG A 827 -32.66 -9.22 -33.41
N VAL A 828 -32.14 -8.22 -34.13
CA VAL A 828 -31.71 -8.33 -35.54
C VAL A 828 -30.33 -7.70 -35.66
N GLU A 829 -29.33 -8.46 -36.15
CA GLU A 829 -27.95 -8.00 -36.41
C GLU A 829 -27.32 -7.16 -35.27
N GLY A 830 -27.60 -7.53 -34.01
CA GLY A 830 -27.09 -6.84 -32.83
C GLY A 830 -28.00 -5.74 -32.27
N ALA A 831 -28.94 -5.22 -33.06
CA ALA A 831 -29.97 -4.24 -32.65
C ALA A 831 -31.17 -4.91 -31.97
N ILE A 832 -31.79 -4.21 -31.02
CA ILE A 832 -32.94 -4.70 -30.24
C ILE A 832 -34.23 -4.08 -30.81
N VAL A 833 -35.25 -4.92 -31.02
CA VAL A 833 -36.53 -4.53 -31.61
C VAL A 833 -37.64 -4.60 -30.55
N PHE A 834 -38.44 -3.55 -30.46
CA PHE A 834 -39.63 -3.45 -29.62
C PHE A 834 -40.88 -3.25 -30.49
N ASP A 835 -42.01 -3.81 -30.06
CA ASP A 835 -43.32 -3.44 -30.57
C ASP A 835 -43.93 -2.37 -29.65
N ALA A 836 -44.25 -1.22 -30.22
CA ALA A 836 -44.91 -0.13 -29.51
C ALA A 836 -46.37 -0.03 -29.98
N ARG A 837 -47.31 -0.11 -29.04
CA ARG A 837 -48.76 -0.06 -29.30
C ARG A 837 -49.42 1.13 -28.61
N HIS A 838 -50.25 1.85 -29.36
CA HIS A 838 -51.10 2.90 -28.81
C HIS A 838 -52.36 3.10 -29.68
N GLY A 839 -53.55 3.16 -29.06
CA GLY A 839 -54.80 3.48 -29.77
C GLY A 839 -55.17 2.54 -30.93
N GLY A 840 -54.83 1.25 -30.82
CA GLY A 840 -55.08 0.24 -31.86
C GLY A 840 -54.11 0.28 -33.05
N ARG A 841 -53.05 1.10 -32.97
CA ARG A 841 -51.95 1.15 -33.94
C ARG A 841 -50.68 0.53 -33.33
N THR A 842 -49.87 -0.08 -34.17
CA THR A 842 -48.58 -0.68 -33.80
C THR A 842 -47.48 -0.09 -34.67
N VAL A 843 -46.35 0.26 -34.06
CA VAL A 843 -45.10 0.60 -34.76
C VAL A 843 -43.97 -0.25 -34.17
N SER A 844 -43.00 -0.66 -34.98
CA SER A 844 -41.81 -1.34 -34.51
C SER A 844 -40.71 -0.30 -34.24
N VAL A 845 -40.03 -0.44 -33.10
CA VAL A 845 -38.95 0.45 -32.66
C VAL A 845 -37.67 -0.34 -32.60
N VAL A 846 -36.69 0.04 -33.40
CA VAL A 846 -35.38 -0.63 -33.42
C VAL A 846 -34.37 0.27 -32.72
N THR A 847 -33.53 -0.34 -31.90
CA THR A 847 -32.50 0.36 -31.14
C THR A 847 -31.12 -0.25 -31.37
N GLY A 848 -30.15 0.59 -31.70
CA GLY A 848 -28.74 0.22 -31.91
C GLY A 848 -27.84 0.95 -30.93
N ARG A 849 -26.79 0.29 -30.44
CA ARG A 849 -25.70 0.90 -29.65
C ARG A 849 -24.48 1.00 -30.55
N PHE A 850 -23.98 2.20 -30.75
CA PHE A 850 -22.88 2.47 -31.66
C PHE A 850 -21.69 3.07 -30.91
N GLU A 851 -20.51 2.52 -31.14
CA GLU A 851 -19.23 3.07 -30.66
C GLU A 851 -18.77 4.15 -31.64
N ILE A 852 -18.33 5.30 -31.13
CA ILE A 852 -17.94 6.44 -31.97
C ILE A 852 -16.53 6.90 -31.58
N GLY A 853 -15.52 6.15 -32.02
CA GLY A 853 -14.12 6.46 -31.73
C GLY A 853 -13.85 6.60 -30.22
N SER A 854 -13.36 7.76 -29.80
CA SER A 854 -13.10 8.10 -28.40
C SER A 854 -14.31 8.74 -27.67
N HIS A 855 -15.44 8.93 -28.35
CA HIS A 855 -16.63 9.52 -27.73
C HIS A 855 -17.51 8.45 -27.06
N ARG A 856 -18.37 8.88 -26.12
CA ARG A 856 -19.32 7.97 -25.43
C ARG A 856 -20.15 7.17 -26.44
N PRO A 857 -20.48 5.90 -26.20
CA PRO A 857 -21.36 5.17 -27.09
C PRO A 857 -22.74 5.84 -27.15
N ARG A 858 -23.38 5.81 -28.32
CA ARG A 858 -24.73 6.38 -28.51
C ARG A 858 -25.73 5.26 -28.71
N VAL A 859 -26.90 5.43 -28.13
CA VAL A 859 -28.09 4.66 -28.48
C VAL A 859 -28.87 5.46 -29.51
N VAL A 860 -29.20 4.82 -30.63
CA VAL A 860 -30.13 5.37 -31.63
C VAL A 860 -31.38 4.52 -31.64
N ALA A 861 -32.56 5.15 -31.66
CA ALA A 861 -33.86 4.50 -31.79
C ALA A 861 -34.61 5.00 -33.02
N LEU A 862 -35.26 4.09 -33.74
CA LEU A 862 -36.05 4.38 -34.95
C LEU A 862 -37.40 3.65 -34.85
N ALA A 863 -38.50 4.40 -34.83
CA ALA A 863 -39.87 3.92 -34.81
C ALA A 863 -40.51 4.06 -36.19
N MET A 864 -41.04 2.97 -36.73
CA MET A 864 -41.65 2.93 -38.06
C MET A 864 -42.85 1.98 -38.14
N ALA A 865 -43.76 2.24 -39.06
CA ALA A 865 -44.88 1.34 -39.34
C ALA A 865 -44.41 0.11 -40.10
N VAL A 866 -45.01 -1.04 -39.81
CA VAL A 866 -44.78 -2.31 -40.52
C VAL A 866 -46.12 -2.74 -41.13
N ASP A 867 -46.15 -2.95 -42.45
CA ASP A 867 -47.34 -3.47 -43.14
C ASP A 867 -47.57 -4.95 -42.77
N GLY A 868 -48.84 -5.34 -42.62
CA GLY A 868 -49.27 -6.52 -41.87
C GLY A 868 -48.58 -7.87 -42.18
N ASP A 869 -48.49 -8.69 -41.13
CA ASP A 869 -48.06 -10.11 -41.04
C ASP A 869 -46.66 -10.50 -41.56
N SER A 870 -45.84 -9.58 -42.04
CA SER A 870 -44.41 -9.83 -42.30
C SER A 870 -43.52 -9.06 -41.33
N ALA A 871 -43.54 -9.44 -40.05
CA ALA A 871 -42.40 -9.14 -39.18
C ALA A 871 -41.19 -9.97 -39.67
N PRO A 872 -39.97 -9.40 -39.79
CA PRO A 872 -38.78 -10.19 -40.06
C PRO A 872 -38.66 -11.28 -38.99
N ALA A 873 -38.10 -12.43 -39.37
CA ALA A 873 -37.90 -13.57 -38.48
C ALA A 873 -36.88 -13.26 -37.37
N ALA A 874 -37.27 -12.41 -36.41
CA ALA A 874 -36.60 -12.29 -35.14
C ALA A 874 -36.82 -13.59 -34.37
N GLU A 875 -35.76 -14.14 -33.76
CA GLU A 875 -35.88 -15.37 -33.00
C GLU A 875 -36.97 -15.23 -31.92
N PRO A 876 -38.02 -16.09 -31.93
CA PRO A 876 -39.12 -15.98 -30.98
C PRO A 876 -38.63 -16.25 -29.56
N VAL A 877 -38.91 -15.30 -28.67
CA VAL A 877 -38.52 -15.37 -27.27
C VAL A 877 -39.62 -16.08 -26.47
N SER A 878 -39.35 -17.29 -25.98
CA SER A 878 -40.25 -17.98 -25.03
C SER A 878 -40.31 -17.26 -23.68
N PRO A 879 -41.50 -17.16 -23.05
CA PRO A 879 -41.65 -16.56 -21.72
C PRO A 879 -41.12 -17.54 -20.66
N ALA A 880 -39.85 -17.37 -20.27
CA ALA A 880 -39.28 -18.08 -19.14
C ALA A 880 -39.77 -17.44 -17.83
N HIS A 881 -40.79 -18.07 -17.25
CA HIS A 881 -41.20 -18.05 -15.85
C HIS A 881 -41.01 -16.75 -15.05
N ALA A 882 -42.14 -16.06 -14.86
CA ALA A 882 -42.41 -15.27 -13.66
C ALA A 882 -42.33 -16.19 -12.42
N GLY A 883 -41.12 -16.32 -11.87
CA GLY A 883 -40.89 -16.89 -10.55
C GLY A 883 -41.09 -15.80 -9.51
N ALA A 884 -42.06 -16.02 -8.62
CA ALA A 884 -42.39 -15.13 -7.52
C ALA A 884 -41.20 -14.86 -6.60
N ALA A 885 -40.86 -13.58 -6.45
CA ALA A 885 -40.24 -12.97 -5.27
C ALA A 885 -40.84 -11.55 -5.24
N GLY A 886 -41.75 -11.17 -4.34
CA GLY A 886 -41.73 -11.50 -2.94
C GLY A 886 -40.60 -10.78 -2.22
N ASP A 887 -40.42 -9.47 -2.47
CA ASP A 887 -40.44 -8.43 -1.44
C ASP A 887 -40.05 -7.07 -2.04
N ALA A 888 -40.98 -6.12 -1.95
CA ALA A 888 -40.77 -4.73 -2.32
C ALA A 888 -39.85 -4.06 -1.27
N PHE A 889 -38.75 -3.46 -1.72
CA PHE A 889 -37.99 -2.53 -0.90
C PHE A 889 -38.81 -1.25 -0.73
N TYR A 890 -39.51 -1.14 0.39
CA TYR A 890 -40.10 0.11 0.84
C TYR A 890 -38.99 1.09 1.24
N LEU A 891 -38.88 2.17 0.48
CA LEU A 891 -38.37 3.45 0.93
C LEU A 891 -39.33 3.98 2.01
N GLU A 892 -39.03 3.76 3.29
CA GLU A 892 -39.29 4.73 4.37
C GLU A 892 -38.75 4.26 5.75
N GLU A 893 -38.06 5.21 6.41
CA GLU A 893 -37.85 5.35 7.86
C GLU A 893 -36.81 4.48 8.60
N HIS A 894 -36.07 5.12 9.50
CA HIS A 894 -35.21 4.48 10.50
C HIS A 894 -35.96 3.34 11.19
N ALA A 895 -35.43 2.12 11.16
CA ALA A 895 -36.14 0.93 11.61
C ALA A 895 -35.35 0.18 12.69
N SER A 896 -36.01 -0.13 13.80
CA SER A 896 -35.55 -1.06 14.83
C SER A 896 -36.38 -2.34 14.78
N ARG A 897 -35.73 -3.51 14.85
CA ARG A 897 -36.43 -4.80 15.00
C ARG A 897 -35.63 -5.79 15.84
N MET A 898 -36.33 -6.70 16.50
CA MET A 898 -35.74 -7.88 17.12
C MET A 898 -35.75 -9.02 16.10
N VAL A 899 -34.61 -9.68 15.94
CA VAL A 899 -34.38 -10.80 15.03
C VAL A 899 -33.61 -11.89 15.77
N HIS A 900 -33.96 -13.16 15.58
CA HIS A 900 -33.22 -14.28 16.16
C HIS A 900 -31.96 -14.53 15.33
N ASP A 901 -30.79 -14.41 15.94
CA ASP A 901 -29.52 -14.74 15.29
C ASP A 901 -29.30 -16.25 15.35
N PRO A 902 -29.36 -16.97 14.21
CA PRO A 902 -29.25 -18.42 14.21
C PRO A 902 -27.84 -18.92 14.56
N ALA A 903 -26.80 -18.08 14.40
CA ALA A 903 -25.41 -18.45 14.70
C ALA A 903 -25.10 -18.35 16.20
N LEU A 904 -25.82 -17.48 16.92
CA LEU A 904 -25.65 -17.27 18.36
C LEU A 904 -26.80 -17.85 19.20
N ASP A 905 -27.84 -18.37 18.55
CA ASP A 905 -29.08 -18.91 19.13
C ASP A 905 -29.73 -17.99 20.18
N GLN A 906 -29.77 -16.70 19.88
CA GLN A 906 -30.39 -15.69 20.75
C GLN A 906 -31.07 -14.59 19.95
N GLU A 907 -32.04 -13.95 20.59
CA GLU A 907 -32.72 -12.76 20.07
C GLU A 907 -31.77 -11.55 20.11
N VAL A 908 -31.47 -10.97 18.93
CA VAL A 908 -30.62 -9.80 18.76
C VAL A 908 -31.40 -8.60 18.20
N PHE A 909 -30.98 -7.40 18.57
CA PHE A 909 -31.62 -6.16 18.16
C PHE A 909 -30.89 -5.57 16.94
N GLU A 910 -31.60 -5.44 15.83
CA GLU A 910 -31.10 -4.86 14.59
C GLU A 910 -31.67 -3.44 14.43
N TYR A 911 -30.80 -2.45 14.24
CA TYR A 911 -31.19 -1.06 14.01
C TYR A 911 -30.56 -0.53 12.74
N ILE A 912 -31.40 -0.08 11.81
CA ILE A 912 -31.01 0.47 10.52
C ILE A 912 -31.22 1.97 10.56
N PHE A 913 -30.14 2.74 10.45
CA PHE A 913 -30.19 4.19 10.38
C PHE A 913 -29.53 4.70 9.10
N GLN A 914 -30.12 5.74 8.51
CA GLN A 914 -29.48 6.50 7.43
C GLN A 914 -28.93 7.82 7.99
N PRO A 915 -27.62 8.10 7.83
CA PRO A 915 -27.07 9.39 8.25
C PRO A 915 -27.54 10.52 7.33
N THR A 916 -28.09 11.60 7.91
CA THR A 916 -28.45 12.82 7.16
C THR A 916 -27.38 13.90 7.30
N PHE A 917 -27.36 14.84 6.35
CA PHE A 917 -26.39 15.95 6.26
C PHE A 917 -26.29 16.83 7.51
N LYS A 918 -27.39 16.91 8.27
CA LYS A 918 -27.48 17.72 9.50
C LYS A 918 -26.66 17.12 10.65
N GLU A 919 -26.33 15.83 10.59
CA GLU A 919 -25.60 15.10 11.63
C GLU A 919 -24.15 14.76 11.24
N SER A 920 -23.79 14.83 9.96
CA SER A 920 -22.42 14.60 9.47
C SER A 920 -21.50 15.84 9.52
N ALA A 921 -22.07 17.04 9.68
CA ALA A 921 -21.38 18.34 9.80
C ALA A 921 -20.24 18.58 8.77
N ASN A 922 -20.30 17.96 7.59
CA ASN A 922 -19.35 18.17 6.48
C ASN A 922 -19.91 17.55 5.17
N LEU A 923 -19.67 18.23 4.03
CA LEU A 923 -19.98 17.79 2.66
C LEU A 923 -19.15 16.58 2.16
N GLY A 924 -18.06 16.21 2.83
CA GLY A 924 -17.07 15.23 2.37
C GLY A 924 -17.34 13.75 2.69
N ARG A 925 -18.59 13.37 3.01
CA ARG A 925 -18.99 11.97 3.37
C ARG A 925 -18.16 11.28 4.47
N THR A 926 -17.32 12.02 5.21
CA THR A 926 -16.48 11.51 6.30
C THR A 926 -17.13 11.84 7.65
N ILE A 927 -17.26 10.83 8.51
CA ILE A 927 -17.88 10.96 9.83
C ILE A 927 -16.78 11.18 10.87
N ILE A 928 -16.87 12.25 11.65
CA ILE A 928 -15.93 12.53 12.74
C ILE A 928 -16.20 11.54 13.88
N TYR A 929 -15.16 10.89 14.40
CA TYR A 929 -15.26 9.85 15.43
C TYR A 929 -16.04 10.30 16.69
N THR A 930 -16.03 11.58 17.04
CA THR A 930 -16.82 12.12 18.17
C THR A 930 -18.34 12.05 17.94
N SER A 931 -18.82 12.05 16.69
CA SER A 931 -20.23 11.83 16.35
C SER A 931 -20.67 10.40 16.65
N TYR A 932 -19.76 9.43 16.61
CA TYR A 932 -20.03 8.03 16.97
C TYR A 932 -20.45 7.88 18.45
N LEU A 933 -19.85 8.67 19.35
CA LEU A 933 -20.20 8.68 20.78
C LEU A 933 -21.60 9.26 21.04
N LEU A 934 -22.01 10.28 20.27
CA LEU A 934 -23.36 10.85 20.31
C LEU A 934 -24.42 9.87 19.79
N TRP A 935 -24.09 9.12 18.73
CA TRP A 935 -24.98 8.09 18.18
C TRP A 935 -25.16 6.89 19.12
N ILE A 936 -24.10 6.42 19.77
CA ILE A 936 -24.20 5.40 20.84
C ILE A 936 -25.11 5.87 21.99
N GLY A 937 -25.05 7.16 22.34
CA GLY A 937 -25.95 7.76 23.32
C GLY A 937 -27.44 7.67 22.92
N LYS A 938 -27.76 8.07 21.68
CA LYS A 938 -29.11 7.98 21.10
C LYS A 938 -29.60 6.53 20.95
N VAL A 939 -28.73 5.60 20.58
CA VAL A 939 -29.06 4.16 20.48
C VAL A 939 -29.45 3.59 21.84
N ARG A 940 -28.76 3.98 22.94
CA ARG A 940 -29.16 3.60 24.31
C ARG A 940 -30.53 4.16 24.71
N GLU A 941 -30.87 5.38 24.33
CA GLU A 941 -32.18 5.98 24.64
C GLU A 941 -33.33 5.33 23.85
N LEU A 942 -33.12 5.05 22.55
CA LEU A 942 -34.10 4.39 21.69
C LEU A 942 -34.31 2.92 22.09
N PHE A 943 -33.24 2.21 22.48
CA PHE A 943 -33.30 0.85 23.04
C PHE A 943 -34.25 0.81 24.25
N MET A 944 -34.16 1.76 25.18
CA MET A 944 -35.03 1.80 26.36
C MET A 944 -36.51 2.09 26.04
N ALA A 945 -36.82 2.75 24.92
CA ALA A 945 -38.19 3.11 24.56
C ALA A 945 -39.02 1.91 24.08
N GLU A 946 -38.39 0.97 23.36
CA GLU A 946 -39.06 -0.16 22.71
C GLU A 946 -39.18 -1.38 23.66
N ILE A 947 -38.09 -1.73 24.37
CA ILE A 947 -38.06 -2.87 25.28
C ILE A 947 -38.33 -2.49 26.74
N GLY A 948 -38.27 -1.20 27.12
CA GLY A 948 -38.46 -0.78 28.52
C GLY A 948 -39.79 -1.23 29.12
N ARG A 949 -40.88 -1.22 28.33
CA ARG A 949 -42.19 -1.74 28.79
C ARG A 949 -42.21 -3.26 28.95
N LYS A 950 -41.49 -4.01 28.11
CA LYS A 950 -41.36 -5.49 28.19
C LYS A 950 -40.46 -5.88 29.36
N LEU A 951 -39.30 -5.24 29.50
CA LEU A 951 -38.39 -5.40 30.63
C LEU A 951 -39.09 -5.11 31.96
N VAL A 952 -39.76 -3.96 32.07
CA VAL A 952 -40.50 -3.62 33.30
C VAL A 952 -41.57 -4.68 33.60
N LYS A 953 -42.24 -5.23 32.58
CA LYS A 953 -43.24 -6.30 32.74
C LYS A 953 -42.62 -7.65 33.13
N GLN A 954 -41.45 -8.02 32.59
CA GLN A 954 -40.71 -9.24 32.97
C GLN A 954 -40.08 -9.13 34.37
N ILE A 955 -39.51 -7.97 34.71
CA ILE A 955 -39.01 -7.64 36.05
C ILE A 955 -40.13 -7.67 37.08
N SER A 956 -41.28 -7.05 36.78
CA SER A 956 -42.40 -6.96 37.72
C SER A 956 -43.21 -8.24 37.85
N SER A 957 -43.13 -9.15 36.88
CA SER A 957 -43.70 -10.51 36.96
C SER A 957 -42.74 -11.55 37.54
N GLY A 958 -41.45 -11.22 37.69
CA GLY A 958 -40.42 -12.13 38.22
C GLY A 958 -39.87 -13.12 37.18
N GLU A 959 -40.15 -12.90 35.89
CA GLU A 959 -39.73 -13.75 34.78
C GLU A 959 -38.41 -13.29 34.12
N TRP A 960 -37.72 -12.29 34.69
CA TRP A 960 -36.44 -11.83 34.17
C TRP A 960 -35.26 -12.45 34.92
N GLY A 961 -34.50 -13.30 34.23
CA GLY A 961 -33.32 -14.00 34.73
C GLY A 961 -32.51 -14.57 33.59
#